data_AF-A0A1S2NWC5-F1
#
_entry.id   AF-A0A1S2NWC5-F1
#
_cell.length_a   1.000
_cell.length_b   1.000
_cell.length_c   1.000
_cell.angle_alpha   90.00
_cell.angle_beta   90.00
_cell.angle_gamma   90.00
#
_symmetry.space_group_name_H-M   'P 1'
#
loop_
_entity.id
_entity.type
_entity.pdbx_description
1 polymer ?
#
loop_
_entity_poly.entity_id
_entity_poly.type
_entity_poly.pdbx_seq_one_letter_code
_entity_poly.pdbx_strand_id
1 'polypeptide(L)'
;MSQPSKAEILASDIAWAAKHAKGSKAWALTEAKKTGKKVVVTDETTPTSYTVANPDGTFTTELTAGPERVWKGGKWQQVDANLAQNADGSITPKVHPGGLRLGGRGGTLPTSLRAAQNETARDLVTLGSGDQQVTLQWKGGLPQPELDGTRARYRNAVPGADVVVEATRTGFEQFVEIGDQPSGAYSYTLPIKAKGLTAKADQDGSVTFRDAKTGDARATMPAPVMWDASVDKVSGEHTHRARVDMRVVNKGAGEVDLVITPSAAFLADPATKYPVTVDPSTSALANTFDTYVQQGETVDWSTDVELDFGNPGTKNADGTPRTARSFISWNTTPIQDALIVDTNLSLWNFHSGNTDCSAQSWTIWNTGSPSTSSRWTSQPAWHQQFHSSTQTKGNPGCASTQPDGWINADVDTLVQTWASVKVTRGHMGLRAATDDVKAWKRVNSANATANQPKLSVTYNYRPSDGMDRQAGAPFKSYAGVWAVNTTTPTLRDTFTDPDGDKVNGTFQIYDAATNIPITTQAGDGLIVSDFVASGKPASVTVPAGQLKDGKTYKFRTNAYDGTHYNLNWSPWTQFVVLTTPPGAPAKIASTDYPEGAWTPNKGTGNFDITPGAGDVRGIESRTNGGAWTVEKPAVAGKPTTVTGMPDERGMNRIEGRAVDRADNKGLVKVYDYGTGQGPISGDTAIPDGGADQDPIPEEEPYEAEDVPEKQPSPHGAPSEPGSRDNCYTTDNPDIEMCQSRKYDTEITRAATALAAPTDALVSWCSDPTVGGYTLTCREGCHKVGVVVDWWQISNNQPPKHIGTAIFLVREEMKLDNKGEWLQRNFIAPLDIQSSLGTVSLDYWDAACGVSVCDKEFVGPEFTGPTSWTSTSSVTEQKVQTRKFIWKTAAVGTSQEFDRGSFLGFKASAAPGAVKVTEPSWVFWGQIRCDQMMPNAASVGCVFPKYTPMFNLKHKYAEGAALYYMEMRDKLDWHPGSKKHNSPLHREFDTAKRDQNRALVCPDSGPYALKLHPLATGDKKNTQCDEYAFAASKESGGSQADVTNGTQCLQAYARKDADGKWRLYDDLRAPNTAPTYTEKCARATMAGAQNERAGSRLSGFYTKQRMLDNDAYFIDVPGLVRP
;
A
#
# COMPACT_ATOMS: atom_id res chain seq x y z
N MET A 1 -4.64 29.98 -8.78
CA MET A 1 -5.30 28.71 -8.44
C MET A 1 -4.35 27.97 -7.51
N SER A 2 -4.76 27.70 -6.27
CA SER A 2 -3.91 27.08 -5.25
C SER A 2 -3.60 25.64 -5.62
N GLN A 3 -2.35 25.22 -5.40
CA GLN A 3 -1.94 23.81 -5.43
C GLN A 3 -2.85 23.01 -4.49
N PRO A 4 -3.32 21.81 -4.88
CA PRO A 4 -4.08 20.96 -3.99
C PRO A 4 -3.18 20.62 -2.79
N SER A 5 -3.70 20.93 -1.61
CA SER A 5 -3.06 20.62 -0.34
C SER A 5 -2.77 19.12 -0.23
N LYS A 6 -1.82 18.74 0.62
CA LYS A 6 -1.57 17.32 0.93
C LYS A 6 -2.83 16.57 1.39
N ALA A 7 -3.81 17.28 1.97
CA ALA A 7 -5.09 16.72 2.35
C ALA A 7 -5.99 16.46 1.13
N GLU A 8 -5.99 17.35 0.14
CA GLU A 8 -6.71 17.14 -1.14
C GLU A 8 -6.05 16.04 -1.97
N ILE A 9 -4.72 15.93 -1.95
CA ILE A 9 -3.98 14.83 -2.57
C ILE A 9 -4.30 13.52 -1.83
N LEU A 10 -4.22 13.47 -0.50
CA LEU A 10 -4.56 12.27 0.26
C LEU A 10 -6.03 11.86 0.09
N ALA A 11 -6.96 12.83 0.06
CA ALA A 11 -8.37 12.55 -0.22
C ALA A 11 -8.57 12.03 -1.64
N SER A 12 -7.82 12.55 -2.61
CA SER A 12 -7.77 12.04 -3.98
C SER A 12 -7.19 10.63 -4.04
N ASP A 13 -6.12 10.34 -3.30
CA ASP A 13 -5.47 9.03 -3.25
C ASP A 13 -6.32 7.99 -2.51
N ILE A 14 -7.00 8.37 -1.43
CA ILE A 14 -7.97 7.51 -0.73
C ILE A 14 -9.19 7.29 -1.63
N ALA A 15 -9.70 8.33 -2.31
CA ALA A 15 -10.79 8.18 -3.27
C ALA A 15 -10.37 7.31 -4.47
N TRP A 16 -9.11 7.40 -4.89
CA TRP A 16 -8.52 6.56 -5.92
C TRP A 16 -8.37 5.11 -5.41
N ALA A 17 -7.75 4.87 -4.26
CA ALA A 17 -7.61 3.55 -3.66
C ALA A 17 -8.97 2.91 -3.41
N ALA A 18 -9.95 3.65 -2.90
CA ALA A 18 -11.33 3.19 -2.77
C ALA A 18 -11.91 2.83 -4.15
N LYS A 19 -11.78 3.69 -5.15
CA LYS A 19 -12.28 3.43 -6.51
C LYS A 19 -11.62 2.22 -7.19
N HIS A 20 -10.37 1.90 -6.84
CA HIS A 20 -9.59 0.83 -7.46
C HIS A 20 -9.48 -0.46 -6.61
N ALA A 21 -9.80 -0.42 -5.32
CA ALA A 21 -9.95 -1.57 -4.40
C ALA A 21 -11.43 -1.85 -4.09
N LYS A 22 -12.25 -1.83 -5.15
CA LYS A 22 -13.69 -2.07 -5.07
C LYS A 22 -13.96 -3.46 -4.50
N GLY A 23 -14.57 -3.52 -3.31
CA GLY A 23 -14.88 -4.76 -2.62
C GLY A 23 -14.36 -4.86 -1.18
N SER A 24 -13.36 -4.03 -0.85
CA SER A 24 -12.76 -3.97 0.48
C SER A 24 -13.65 -3.28 1.52
N LYS A 25 -13.39 -3.54 2.81
CA LYS A 25 -14.07 -2.90 3.95
C LYS A 25 -14.01 -1.36 3.86
N ALA A 26 -12.82 -0.80 3.65
CA ALA A 26 -12.60 0.64 3.56
C ALA A 26 -13.31 1.30 2.37
N TRP A 27 -13.32 0.65 1.19
CA TRP A 27 -14.08 1.13 0.05
C TRP A 27 -15.58 1.13 0.33
N ALA A 28 -16.10 0.02 0.85
CA ALA A 28 -17.52 -0.16 1.10
C ALA A 28 -18.03 0.86 2.13
N LEU A 29 -17.27 1.13 3.21
CA LEU A 29 -17.59 2.18 4.18
C LEU A 29 -17.63 3.56 3.54
N THR A 30 -16.62 3.89 2.73
CA THR A 30 -16.55 5.18 2.02
C THR A 30 -17.77 5.37 1.12
N GLU A 31 -18.14 4.35 0.35
CA GLU A 31 -19.29 4.40 -0.56
C GLU A 31 -20.63 4.39 0.19
N ALA A 32 -20.74 3.67 1.31
CA ALA A 32 -21.93 3.66 2.16
C ALA A 32 -22.19 5.03 2.81
N LYS A 33 -21.14 5.63 3.38
CA LYS A 33 -21.18 7.01 3.94
C LYS A 33 -21.55 8.03 2.86
N LYS A 34 -20.98 7.90 1.66
CA LYS A 34 -21.23 8.79 0.52
C LYS A 34 -22.65 8.68 -0.04
N THR A 35 -23.18 7.46 -0.17
CA THR A 35 -24.47 7.20 -0.82
C THR A 35 -25.65 7.19 0.15
N GLY A 36 -25.40 7.08 1.46
CA GLY A 36 -26.43 6.87 2.48
C GLY A 36 -27.09 5.49 2.40
N LYS A 37 -26.48 4.52 1.69
CA LYS A 37 -27.01 3.17 1.48
C LYS A 37 -26.02 2.11 1.95
N LYS A 38 -26.52 0.93 2.31
CA LYS A 38 -25.66 -0.22 2.63
C LYS A 38 -24.88 -0.67 1.38
N VAL A 39 -23.59 -0.95 1.54
CA VAL A 39 -22.71 -1.39 0.44
C VAL A 39 -22.08 -2.73 0.79
N VAL A 40 -22.10 -3.67 -0.14
CA VAL A 40 -21.55 -5.03 0.07
C VAL A 40 -20.02 -4.98 0.15
N VAL A 41 -19.47 -5.64 1.15
CA VAL A 41 -18.03 -5.90 1.27
C VAL A 41 -17.74 -7.25 0.62
N THR A 42 -17.46 -7.24 -0.68
CA THR A 42 -17.33 -8.49 -1.46
C THR A 42 -16.18 -9.36 -1.00
N ASP A 43 -15.10 -8.74 -0.50
CA ASP A 43 -13.89 -9.44 -0.06
C ASP A 43 -14.11 -10.24 1.24
N GLU A 44 -15.13 -9.86 2.02
CA GLU A 44 -15.52 -10.49 3.28
C GLU A 44 -16.69 -11.48 3.10
N THR A 45 -17.26 -11.54 1.88
CA THR A 45 -18.35 -12.44 1.58
C THR A 45 -17.81 -13.86 1.36
N THR A 46 -18.35 -14.82 2.10
CA THR A 46 -17.99 -16.24 2.00
C THR A 46 -19.25 -17.09 1.78
N PRO A 47 -19.16 -18.43 1.63
CA PRO A 47 -20.33 -19.30 1.57
C PRO A 47 -21.26 -19.17 2.79
N THR A 48 -20.73 -18.76 3.95
CA THR A 48 -21.46 -18.71 5.23
C THR A 48 -21.47 -17.31 5.88
N SER A 49 -20.96 -16.26 5.23
CA SER A 49 -20.95 -14.88 5.74
C SER A 49 -21.27 -13.87 4.65
N TYR A 50 -22.21 -12.94 4.91
CA TYR A 50 -22.51 -11.81 4.04
C TYR A 50 -22.27 -10.51 4.81
N THR A 51 -21.32 -9.70 4.37
CA THR A 51 -20.93 -8.47 5.07
C THR A 51 -21.31 -7.25 4.26
N VAL A 52 -21.93 -6.27 4.92
CA VAL A 52 -22.24 -4.95 4.36
C VAL A 52 -21.66 -3.87 5.27
N ALA A 53 -21.17 -2.80 4.66
CA ALA A 53 -20.87 -1.55 5.34
C ALA A 53 -22.15 -0.70 5.43
N ASN A 54 -22.43 -0.17 6.62
CA ASN A 54 -23.58 0.68 6.88
C ASN A 54 -23.20 2.16 6.74
N PRO A 55 -24.17 3.05 6.43
CA PRO A 55 -23.91 4.49 6.29
C PRO A 55 -23.42 5.18 7.56
N ASP A 56 -23.67 4.60 8.73
CA ASP A 56 -23.29 5.12 10.04
C ASP A 56 -21.83 4.80 10.44
N GLY A 57 -21.10 4.04 9.63
CA GLY A 57 -19.73 3.63 9.90
C GLY A 57 -19.56 2.22 10.45
N THR A 58 -20.65 1.53 10.79
CA THR A 58 -20.59 0.14 11.25
C THR A 58 -20.58 -0.86 10.08
N PHE A 59 -20.25 -2.11 10.36
CA PHE A 59 -20.54 -3.24 9.47
C PHE A 59 -21.69 -4.07 10.02
N THR A 60 -22.47 -4.69 9.14
CA THR A 60 -23.35 -5.80 9.50
C THR A 60 -22.92 -7.05 8.75
N THR A 61 -22.62 -8.12 9.48
CA THR A 61 -22.36 -9.45 8.93
C THR A 61 -23.49 -10.40 9.28
N GLU A 62 -24.12 -10.99 8.27
CA GLU A 62 -25.03 -12.12 8.42
C GLU A 62 -24.24 -13.43 8.35
N LEU A 63 -24.20 -14.17 9.45
CA LEU A 63 -23.63 -15.50 9.57
C LEU A 63 -24.73 -16.55 9.38
N THR A 64 -24.43 -17.63 8.69
CA THR A 64 -25.35 -18.77 8.49
C THR A 64 -24.77 -20.07 9.05
N ALA A 65 -25.64 -20.94 9.56
CA ALA A 65 -25.24 -22.25 10.11
C ALA A 65 -24.79 -23.26 9.03
N GLY A 66 -25.03 -22.96 7.74
CA GLY A 66 -24.59 -23.74 6.59
C GLY A 66 -24.37 -22.87 5.35
N PRO A 67 -23.84 -23.43 4.23
CA PRO A 67 -23.55 -22.66 3.02
C PRO A 67 -24.83 -22.08 2.40
N GLU A 68 -24.91 -20.75 2.31
CA GLU A 68 -26.03 -20.08 1.65
C GLU A 68 -25.74 -19.78 0.18
N ARG A 69 -24.45 -19.68 -0.19
CA ARG A 69 -24.03 -19.25 -1.52
C ARG A 69 -22.76 -19.94 -2.01
N VAL A 70 -22.62 -20.02 -3.33
CA VAL A 70 -21.49 -20.64 -4.03
C VAL A 70 -20.86 -19.62 -4.98
N TRP A 71 -19.53 -19.57 -4.99
CA TRP A 71 -18.79 -18.76 -5.96
C TRP A 71 -18.69 -19.53 -7.29
N LYS A 72 -19.37 -19.05 -8.34
CA LYS A 72 -19.38 -19.72 -9.65
C LYS A 72 -19.50 -18.69 -10.78
N GLY A 73 -18.56 -18.72 -11.72
CA GLY A 73 -18.57 -17.80 -12.87
C GLY A 73 -18.32 -16.35 -12.49
N GLY A 74 -17.37 -16.09 -11.59
CA GLY A 74 -17.02 -14.75 -11.11
C GLY A 74 -18.09 -14.04 -10.26
N LYS A 75 -19.08 -14.77 -9.75
CA LYS A 75 -20.16 -14.21 -8.94
C LYS A 75 -20.64 -15.19 -7.86
N TRP A 76 -21.12 -14.64 -6.74
CA TRP A 76 -21.87 -15.38 -5.74
C TRP A 76 -23.26 -15.73 -6.28
N GLN A 77 -23.62 -17.01 -6.21
CA GLN A 77 -24.95 -17.52 -6.55
C GLN A 77 -25.56 -18.15 -5.31
N GLN A 78 -26.84 -17.89 -5.05
CA GLN A 78 -27.58 -18.56 -3.99
C GLN A 78 -27.61 -20.07 -4.25
N VAL A 79 -27.45 -20.88 -3.20
CA VAL A 79 -27.64 -22.33 -3.31
C VAL A 79 -29.10 -22.60 -3.65
N ASP A 80 -29.30 -23.43 -4.67
CA ASP A 80 -30.58 -23.87 -5.17
C ASP A 80 -30.52 -25.39 -5.33
N ALA A 81 -31.04 -26.07 -4.30
CA ALA A 81 -31.01 -27.53 -4.20
C ALA A 81 -32.09 -28.22 -5.06
N ASN A 82 -32.91 -27.48 -5.81
CA ASN A 82 -33.92 -28.08 -6.69
C ASN A 82 -33.26 -28.89 -7.80
N LEU A 83 -33.69 -30.14 -7.94
CA LEU A 83 -33.16 -31.10 -8.89
C LEU A 83 -33.69 -30.83 -10.30
N ALA A 84 -32.81 -30.98 -11.28
CA ALA A 84 -33.14 -30.94 -12.69
C ALA A 84 -32.39 -32.05 -13.44
N GLN A 85 -33.00 -32.57 -14.50
CA GLN A 85 -32.35 -33.50 -15.41
C GLN A 85 -31.53 -32.72 -16.46
N ASN A 86 -30.26 -33.11 -16.62
CA ASN A 86 -29.35 -32.57 -17.61
C ASN A 86 -29.52 -33.27 -18.96
N ALA A 87 -28.98 -32.66 -20.03
CA ALA A 87 -29.03 -33.21 -21.39
C ALA A 87 -28.37 -34.59 -21.54
N ASP A 88 -27.40 -34.92 -20.67
CA ASP A 88 -26.73 -36.22 -20.63
C ASP A 88 -27.50 -37.29 -19.83
N GLY A 89 -28.68 -36.95 -19.33
CA GLY A 89 -29.53 -37.82 -18.52
C GLY A 89 -29.16 -37.89 -17.04
N SER A 90 -28.07 -37.24 -16.61
CA SER A 90 -27.74 -37.08 -15.19
C SER A 90 -28.69 -36.11 -14.50
N ILE A 91 -28.81 -36.22 -13.17
CA ILE A 91 -29.68 -35.33 -12.38
C ILE A 91 -28.80 -34.56 -11.41
N THR A 92 -28.95 -33.24 -11.35
CA THR A 92 -28.16 -32.39 -10.46
C THR A 92 -29.03 -31.29 -9.88
N PRO A 93 -28.72 -30.78 -8.67
CA PRO A 93 -29.30 -29.52 -8.23
C PRO A 93 -28.85 -28.37 -9.13
N LYS A 94 -29.67 -27.32 -9.24
CA LYS A 94 -29.35 -26.12 -10.03
C LYS A 94 -28.06 -25.44 -9.57
N VAL A 95 -27.87 -25.30 -8.25
CA VAL A 95 -26.65 -24.76 -7.62
C VAL A 95 -26.38 -25.49 -6.31
N HIS A 96 -25.37 -26.36 -6.26
CA HIS A 96 -25.00 -27.10 -5.04
C HIS A 96 -23.52 -26.84 -4.64
N PRO A 97 -23.20 -26.56 -3.37
CA PRO A 97 -21.83 -26.29 -2.92
C PRO A 97 -20.86 -27.46 -3.15
N GLY A 98 -21.31 -28.68 -2.90
CA GLY A 98 -20.49 -29.90 -3.03
C GLY A 98 -20.54 -30.60 -4.39
N GLY A 99 -21.18 -30.01 -5.42
CA GLY A 99 -21.27 -30.64 -6.74
C GLY A 99 -22.06 -31.96 -6.78
N LEU A 100 -23.20 -32.01 -6.08
CA LEU A 100 -24.06 -33.19 -6.00
C LEU A 100 -24.58 -33.63 -7.37
N ARG A 101 -24.49 -34.93 -7.66
CA ARG A 101 -25.04 -35.56 -8.86
C ARG A 101 -25.72 -36.87 -8.53
N LEU A 102 -26.91 -37.07 -9.09
CA LEU A 102 -27.75 -38.26 -8.93
C LEU A 102 -27.72 -39.10 -10.22
N GLY A 103 -27.84 -40.41 -10.06
CA GLY A 103 -27.87 -41.37 -11.17
C GLY A 103 -29.17 -41.31 -11.97
N GLY A 104 -29.08 -41.21 -13.29
CA GLY A 104 -30.24 -41.37 -14.17
C GLY A 104 -30.68 -42.83 -14.33
N ARG A 105 -31.72 -43.06 -15.14
CA ARG A 105 -32.22 -44.40 -15.50
C ARG A 105 -31.08 -45.30 -15.99
N GLY A 106 -31.05 -46.54 -15.52
CA GLY A 106 -30.24 -47.60 -16.14
C GLY A 106 -30.11 -48.87 -15.30
N GLY A 107 -29.61 -49.93 -15.94
CA GLY A 107 -29.61 -51.29 -15.37
C GLY A 107 -30.99 -51.96 -15.47
N THR A 108 -31.07 -53.23 -15.06
CA THR A 108 -32.31 -54.02 -15.09
C THR A 108 -32.95 -54.02 -13.70
N LEU A 109 -34.25 -53.74 -13.63
CA LEU A 109 -34.98 -53.82 -12.36
C LEU A 109 -35.00 -55.28 -11.87
N PRO A 110 -34.54 -55.54 -10.63
CA PRO A 110 -34.49 -56.89 -10.10
C PRO A 110 -35.88 -57.43 -9.79
N THR A 111 -36.11 -58.73 -10.06
CA THR A 111 -37.40 -59.41 -9.79
C THR A 111 -37.52 -59.97 -8.37
N SER A 112 -36.44 -59.96 -7.59
CA SER A 112 -36.40 -60.39 -6.18
C SER A 112 -35.25 -59.70 -5.42
N LEU A 113 -35.31 -59.66 -4.09
CA LEU A 113 -34.22 -59.11 -3.25
C LEU A 113 -32.88 -59.82 -3.50
N ARG A 114 -32.91 -61.14 -3.71
CA ARG A 114 -31.71 -61.93 -4.02
C ARG A 114 -31.15 -61.60 -5.40
N ALA A 115 -32.00 -61.30 -6.38
CA ALA A 115 -31.55 -60.83 -7.68
C ALA A 115 -30.88 -59.45 -7.55
N ALA A 116 -31.49 -58.53 -6.80
CA ALA A 116 -30.93 -57.20 -6.53
C ALA A 116 -29.52 -57.26 -5.94
N GLN A 117 -29.28 -58.16 -4.99
CA GLN A 117 -27.97 -58.36 -4.36
C GLN A 117 -26.86 -58.84 -5.31
N ASN A 118 -27.23 -59.49 -6.42
CA ASN A 118 -26.31 -60.03 -7.42
C ASN A 118 -26.15 -59.12 -8.66
N GLU A 119 -26.94 -58.05 -8.76
CA GLU A 119 -26.85 -57.09 -9.86
C GLU A 119 -25.59 -56.23 -9.78
N THR A 120 -25.19 -55.68 -10.93
CA THR A 120 -24.04 -54.77 -11.00
C THR A 120 -24.37 -53.46 -10.29
N ALA A 121 -23.49 -53.02 -9.38
CA ALA A 121 -23.66 -51.75 -8.67
C ALA A 121 -23.56 -50.56 -9.63
N ARG A 122 -24.45 -49.57 -9.43
CA ARG A 122 -24.54 -48.37 -10.28
C ARG A 122 -24.53 -47.13 -9.41
N ASP A 123 -23.99 -46.03 -9.91
CA ASP A 123 -23.93 -44.78 -9.14
C ASP A 123 -25.34 -44.25 -8.88
N LEU A 124 -25.69 -44.09 -7.60
CA LEU A 124 -26.95 -43.52 -7.14
C LEU A 124 -26.76 -42.04 -6.82
N VAL A 125 -25.74 -41.72 -6.02
CA VAL A 125 -25.34 -40.36 -5.68
C VAL A 125 -23.83 -40.23 -5.74
N THR A 126 -23.37 -39.12 -6.29
CA THR A 126 -21.96 -38.69 -6.28
C THR A 126 -21.88 -37.30 -5.69
N LEU A 127 -21.00 -37.10 -4.72
CA LEU A 127 -20.74 -35.83 -4.06
C LEU A 127 -19.23 -35.55 -4.06
N GLY A 128 -18.84 -34.30 -4.30
CA GLY A 128 -17.45 -33.88 -4.39
C GLY A 128 -16.86 -33.97 -5.81
N SER A 129 -15.57 -33.66 -5.93
CA SER A 129 -14.85 -33.59 -7.20
C SER A 129 -13.43 -34.15 -7.09
N GLY A 130 -12.86 -34.58 -8.22
CA GLY A 130 -11.50 -35.13 -8.28
C GLY A 130 -11.29 -36.32 -7.33
N ASP A 131 -10.13 -36.35 -6.66
CA ASP A 131 -9.77 -37.41 -5.71
C ASP A 131 -10.54 -37.34 -4.37
N GLN A 132 -11.36 -36.30 -4.12
CA GLN A 132 -12.18 -36.14 -2.91
C GLN A 132 -13.65 -36.56 -3.14
N GLN A 133 -13.95 -37.20 -4.26
CA GLN A 133 -15.29 -37.63 -4.61
C GLN A 133 -15.70 -38.89 -3.81
N VAL A 134 -16.93 -38.86 -3.29
CA VAL A 134 -17.60 -40.02 -2.68
C VAL A 134 -18.81 -40.37 -3.52
N THR A 135 -18.92 -41.64 -3.88
CA THR A 135 -20.04 -42.17 -4.66
C THR A 135 -20.76 -43.25 -3.87
N LEU A 136 -22.01 -42.99 -3.53
CA LEU A 136 -22.96 -43.99 -3.05
C LEU A 136 -23.57 -44.67 -4.28
N GLN A 137 -23.52 -46.00 -4.29
CA GLN A 137 -24.04 -46.83 -5.36
C GLN A 137 -25.26 -47.62 -4.91
N TRP A 138 -25.99 -48.16 -5.88
CA TRP A 138 -27.15 -49.00 -5.70
C TRP A 138 -26.95 -50.35 -6.41
N LYS A 139 -27.23 -51.46 -5.72
CA LYS A 139 -27.25 -52.80 -6.33
C LYS A 139 -28.65 -53.11 -6.88
N GLY A 140 -28.79 -53.01 -8.20
CA GLY A 140 -30.05 -53.16 -8.92
C GLY A 140 -30.18 -52.13 -10.05
N GLY A 141 -31.27 -52.21 -10.82
CA GLY A 141 -31.62 -51.18 -11.81
C GLY A 141 -32.18 -49.93 -11.15
N LEU A 142 -31.82 -48.76 -11.68
CA LEU A 142 -32.46 -47.49 -11.35
C LEU A 142 -33.50 -47.16 -12.43
N PRO A 143 -34.80 -47.03 -12.08
CA PRO A 143 -35.82 -46.54 -12.97
C PRO A 143 -35.58 -45.05 -13.31
N GLN A 144 -36.38 -44.49 -14.21
CA GLN A 144 -36.42 -43.03 -14.37
C GLN A 144 -36.98 -42.42 -13.08
N PRO A 145 -36.27 -41.49 -12.41
CA PRO A 145 -36.78 -40.90 -11.19
C PRO A 145 -37.87 -39.86 -11.45
N GLU A 146 -38.84 -39.82 -10.54
CA GLU A 146 -39.81 -38.75 -10.37
C GLU A 146 -39.13 -37.61 -9.58
N LEU A 147 -39.02 -36.42 -10.18
CA LEU A 147 -38.42 -35.25 -9.53
C LEU A 147 -39.51 -34.34 -8.93
N ASP A 148 -39.39 -34.02 -7.64
CA ASP A 148 -40.25 -33.08 -6.92
C ASP A 148 -39.39 -32.15 -6.05
N GLY A 149 -39.15 -30.93 -6.53
CA GLY A 149 -38.27 -29.97 -5.87
C GLY A 149 -36.85 -30.54 -5.65
N THR A 150 -36.51 -30.80 -4.39
CA THR A 150 -35.22 -31.36 -3.96
C THR A 150 -35.19 -32.88 -3.95
N ARG A 151 -36.32 -33.56 -4.20
CA ARG A 151 -36.46 -35.01 -4.09
C ARG A 151 -36.44 -35.70 -5.46
N ALA A 152 -35.73 -36.82 -5.54
CA ALA A 152 -35.77 -37.77 -6.64
C ALA A 152 -36.24 -39.13 -6.12
N ARG A 153 -37.38 -39.60 -6.63
CA ARG A 153 -37.96 -40.90 -6.26
C ARG A 153 -37.80 -41.92 -7.38
N TYR A 154 -37.12 -43.01 -7.08
CA TYR A 154 -36.90 -44.16 -7.94
C TYR A 154 -37.87 -45.28 -7.59
N ARG A 155 -39.00 -45.34 -8.30
CA ARG A 155 -40.10 -46.29 -8.03
C ARG A 155 -39.67 -47.75 -8.15
N ASN A 156 -39.92 -48.56 -7.12
CA ASN A 156 -39.60 -49.99 -7.14
C ASN A 156 -38.14 -50.29 -7.55
N ALA A 157 -37.19 -49.45 -7.15
CA ALA A 157 -35.76 -49.66 -7.44
C ALA A 157 -35.20 -50.94 -6.78
N VAL A 158 -35.90 -51.44 -5.77
CA VAL A 158 -35.79 -52.79 -5.21
C VAL A 158 -37.23 -53.34 -5.00
N PRO A 159 -37.48 -54.66 -5.07
CA PRO A 159 -38.85 -55.18 -4.99
C PRO A 159 -39.59 -54.71 -3.73
N GLY A 160 -40.75 -54.08 -3.94
CA GLY A 160 -41.62 -53.59 -2.87
C GLY A 160 -41.16 -52.31 -2.17
N ALA A 161 -40.10 -51.64 -2.63
CA ALA A 161 -39.67 -50.37 -2.06
C ALA A 161 -39.14 -49.36 -3.08
N ASP A 162 -39.39 -48.09 -2.79
CA ASP A 162 -38.86 -46.96 -3.53
C ASP A 162 -37.50 -46.54 -2.93
N VAL A 163 -36.57 -46.09 -3.77
CA VAL A 163 -35.40 -45.35 -3.29
C VAL A 163 -35.69 -43.87 -3.48
N VAL A 164 -35.52 -43.08 -2.43
CA VAL A 164 -35.69 -41.63 -2.47
C VAL A 164 -34.36 -40.98 -2.14
N VAL A 165 -33.97 -39.98 -2.91
CA VAL A 165 -32.81 -39.14 -2.62
C VAL A 165 -33.30 -37.71 -2.50
N GLU A 166 -32.96 -37.04 -1.41
CA GLU A 166 -33.26 -35.64 -1.18
C GLU A 166 -31.95 -34.82 -1.19
N ALA A 167 -31.88 -33.80 -2.05
CA ALA A 167 -30.76 -32.88 -2.07
C ALA A 167 -30.89 -31.85 -0.93
N THR A 168 -29.86 -31.76 -0.09
CA THR A 168 -29.75 -30.73 0.95
C THR A 168 -28.76 -29.65 0.50
N ARG A 169 -28.54 -28.59 1.29
CA ARG A 169 -27.50 -27.59 0.96
C ARG A 169 -26.08 -28.09 1.20
N THR A 170 -25.95 -29.07 2.09
CA THR A 170 -24.66 -29.60 2.58
C THR A 170 -24.32 -30.93 1.93
N GLY A 171 -25.27 -31.61 1.28
CA GLY A 171 -25.11 -32.90 0.65
C GLY A 171 -26.45 -33.48 0.20
N PHE A 172 -26.80 -34.64 0.75
CA PHE A 172 -28.03 -35.33 0.42
C PHE A 172 -28.45 -36.26 1.56
N GLU A 173 -29.74 -36.60 1.59
CA GLU A 173 -30.28 -37.72 2.35
C GLU A 173 -30.78 -38.81 1.40
N GLN A 174 -30.74 -40.06 1.86
CA GLN A 174 -31.18 -41.20 1.08
C GLN A 174 -32.09 -42.08 1.93
N PHE A 175 -33.28 -42.37 1.42
CA PHE A 175 -34.27 -43.20 2.07
C PHE A 175 -34.64 -44.40 1.21
N VAL A 176 -35.04 -45.49 1.86
CA VAL A 176 -35.76 -46.60 1.23
C VAL A 176 -37.14 -46.69 1.86
N GLU A 177 -38.18 -46.46 1.06
CA GLU A 177 -39.58 -46.53 1.52
C GLU A 177 -40.17 -47.87 1.12
N ILE A 178 -40.35 -48.77 2.09
CA ILE A 178 -40.99 -50.07 1.91
C ILE A 178 -42.49 -49.83 1.85
N GLY A 179 -43.12 -50.17 0.72
CA GLY A 179 -44.51 -49.82 0.44
C GLY A 179 -45.55 -50.70 1.13
N ASP A 180 -45.23 -51.97 1.36
CA ASP A 180 -46.12 -52.97 1.94
C ASP A 180 -45.35 -53.96 2.83
N GLN A 181 -46.06 -54.70 3.68
CA GLN A 181 -45.45 -55.75 4.50
C GLN A 181 -44.75 -56.81 3.63
N PRO A 182 -43.43 -57.01 3.78
CA PRO A 182 -42.72 -58.01 3.00
C PRO A 182 -43.06 -59.43 3.47
N SER A 183 -43.03 -60.38 2.54
CA SER A 183 -43.32 -61.80 2.83
C SER A 183 -42.24 -62.52 3.64
N GLY A 184 -41.14 -61.84 3.99
CA GLY A 184 -40.02 -62.38 4.75
C GLY A 184 -38.99 -61.30 5.10
N ALA A 185 -37.78 -61.71 5.48
CA ALA A 185 -36.71 -60.78 5.82
C ALA A 185 -36.36 -59.85 4.64
N TYR A 186 -36.21 -58.56 4.93
CA TYR A 186 -35.88 -57.53 3.96
C TYR A 186 -34.42 -57.10 4.14
N SER A 187 -33.62 -57.09 3.07
CA SER A 187 -32.23 -56.61 3.13
C SER A 187 -31.72 -56.17 1.77
N TYR A 188 -30.99 -55.06 1.73
CA TYR A 188 -30.38 -54.49 0.54
C TYR A 188 -28.95 -53.99 0.84
N THR A 189 -28.19 -53.68 -0.21
CA THR A 189 -26.78 -53.26 -0.08
C THR A 189 -26.54 -51.94 -0.80
N LEU A 190 -25.86 -51.02 -0.12
CA LEU A 190 -25.39 -49.74 -0.63
C LEU A 190 -23.86 -49.78 -0.74
N PRO A 191 -23.29 -49.98 -1.93
CA PRO A 191 -21.84 -49.88 -2.12
C PRO A 191 -21.40 -48.43 -2.08
N ILE A 192 -20.22 -48.16 -1.55
CA ILE A 192 -19.58 -46.86 -1.52
C ILE A 192 -18.24 -46.97 -2.23
N LYS A 193 -17.96 -46.01 -3.10
CA LYS A 193 -16.63 -45.77 -3.68
C LYS A 193 -16.09 -44.46 -3.14
N ALA A 194 -14.98 -44.52 -2.42
CA ALA A 194 -14.26 -43.36 -1.92
C ALA A 194 -12.75 -43.65 -1.90
N LYS A 195 -12.03 -43.11 -2.87
CA LYS A 195 -10.59 -43.33 -3.02
C LYS A 195 -9.85 -42.74 -1.82
N GLY A 196 -9.12 -43.57 -1.10
CA GLY A 196 -8.32 -43.12 0.04
C GLY A 196 -9.09 -42.98 1.36
N LEU A 197 -10.31 -43.54 1.48
CA LEU A 197 -11.01 -43.70 2.76
C LEU A 197 -11.10 -45.18 3.19
N THR A 198 -11.21 -45.40 4.49
CA THR A 198 -11.55 -46.67 5.12
C THR A 198 -12.80 -46.49 5.98
N ALA A 199 -13.70 -47.46 6.00
CA ALA A 199 -14.92 -47.40 6.82
C ALA A 199 -14.83 -48.39 7.99
N LYS A 200 -15.30 -47.98 9.17
CA LYS A 200 -15.38 -48.82 10.36
C LYS A 200 -16.74 -48.63 11.03
N ALA A 201 -17.41 -49.74 11.34
CA ALA A 201 -18.59 -49.72 12.19
C ALA A 201 -18.20 -49.45 13.65
N ASP A 202 -18.91 -48.53 14.28
CA ASP A 202 -18.74 -48.15 15.68
C ASP A 202 -19.74 -48.89 16.59
N GLN A 203 -19.49 -48.87 17.91
CA GLN A 203 -20.28 -49.64 18.88
C GLN A 203 -21.74 -49.18 18.99
N ASP A 204 -22.01 -47.93 18.63
CA ASP A 204 -23.34 -47.33 18.64
C ASP A 204 -24.15 -47.63 17.35
N GLY A 205 -23.58 -48.37 16.40
CA GLY A 205 -24.19 -48.72 15.12
C GLY A 205 -23.89 -47.73 13.98
N SER A 206 -23.20 -46.63 14.28
CA SER A 206 -22.73 -45.68 13.25
C SER A 206 -21.52 -46.22 12.48
N VAL A 207 -21.15 -45.57 11.38
CA VAL A 207 -19.98 -45.91 10.57
C VAL A 207 -19.11 -44.69 10.37
N THR A 208 -17.89 -44.74 10.90
CA THR A 208 -16.90 -43.68 10.68
C THR A 208 -16.01 -44.01 9.48
N PHE A 209 -15.96 -43.07 8.52
CA PHE A 209 -15.02 -43.06 7.42
C PHE A 209 -13.75 -42.33 7.84
N ARG A 210 -12.58 -42.94 7.61
CA ARG A 210 -11.27 -42.41 7.99
C ARG A 210 -10.35 -42.31 6.79
N ASP A 211 -9.52 -41.29 6.79
CA ASP A 211 -8.43 -41.13 5.83
C ASP A 211 -7.51 -42.35 5.87
N ALA A 212 -7.31 -43.00 4.74
CA ALA A 212 -6.50 -44.21 4.65
C ALA A 212 -4.99 -43.95 4.88
N LYS A 213 -4.53 -42.70 4.73
CA LYS A 213 -3.13 -42.31 4.97
C LYS A 213 -2.91 -41.80 6.38
N THR A 214 -3.80 -40.93 6.89
CA THR A 214 -3.61 -40.26 8.19
C THR A 214 -4.35 -40.95 9.34
N GLY A 215 -5.39 -41.74 9.06
CA GLY A 215 -6.25 -42.37 10.07
C GLY A 215 -7.31 -41.43 10.68
N ASP A 216 -7.33 -40.16 10.27
CA ASP A 216 -8.26 -39.15 10.77
C ASP A 216 -9.70 -39.47 10.35
N ALA A 217 -10.67 -39.25 11.25
CA ALA A 217 -12.08 -39.33 10.89
C ALA A 217 -12.45 -38.23 9.88
N ARG A 218 -13.04 -38.64 8.75
CA ARG A 218 -13.44 -37.81 7.62
C ARG A 218 -14.95 -37.76 7.40
N ALA A 219 -15.74 -38.65 7.97
CA ALA A 219 -17.20 -38.56 8.01
C ALA A 219 -17.72 -39.62 8.98
N THR A 220 -18.92 -39.41 9.53
CA THR A 220 -19.61 -40.44 10.33
C THR A 220 -21.04 -40.57 9.83
N MET A 221 -21.41 -41.74 9.35
CA MET A 221 -22.78 -42.05 8.97
C MET A 221 -23.49 -42.59 10.22
N PRO A 222 -24.55 -41.93 10.74
CA PRO A 222 -25.26 -42.39 11.92
C PRO A 222 -25.83 -43.81 11.78
N ALA A 223 -26.19 -44.41 12.92
CA ALA A 223 -26.86 -45.71 12.91
C ALA A 223 -28.26 -45.56 12.27
N PRO A 224 -28.61 -46.38 11.26
CA PRO A 224 -29.86 -46.22 10.56
C PRO A 224 -31.05 -46.56 11.46
N VAL A 225 -32.13 -45.84 11.24
CA VAL A 225 -33.42 -46.07 11.89
C VAL A 225 -34.49 -46.25 10.84
N MET A 226 -35.62 -46.81 11.26
CA MET A 226 -36.81 -46.91 10.42
C MET A 226 -38.03 -46.49 11.21
N TRP A 227 -38.99 -45.90 10.51
CA TRP A 227 -40.24 -45.45 11.11
C TRP A 227 -41.41 -45.68 10.16
N ASP A 228 -42.59 -45.79 10.74
CA ASP A 228 -43.83 -46.01 10.00
C ASP A 228 -44.49 -44.68 9.60
N ALA A 229 -45.54 -44.74 8.79
CA ALA A 229 -46.24 -43.57 8.27
C ALA A 229 -47.03 -42.76 9.33
N SER A 230 -47.02 -43.15 10.60
CA SER A 230 -47.73 -42.42 11.66
C SER A 230 -46.96 -41.18 12.12
N VAL A 231 -47.65 -40.06 12.30
CA VAL A 231 -47.11 -38.80 12.83
C VAL A 231 -47.87 -38.43 14.09
N ASP A 232 -47.15 -38.17 15.18
CA ASP A 232 -47.75 -37.64 16.40
C ASP A 232 -48.08 -36.14 16.23
N LYS A 233 -49.30 -35.75 16.61
CA LYS A 233 -49.82 -34.40 16.32
C LYS A 233 -49.15 -33.30 17.14
N VAL A 234 -48.60 -33.62 18.31
CA VAL A 234 -48.03 -32.63 19.24
C VAL A 234 -46.56 -32.40 18.92
N SER A 235 -45.79 -33.48 18.80
CA SER A 235 -44.39 -33.42 18.41
C SER A 235 -44.20 -33.06 16.94
N GLY A 236 -45.10 -33.53 16.05
CA GLY A 236 -44.90 -33.51 14.61
C GLY A 236 -43.91 -34.56 14.11
N GLU A 237 -43.50 -35.49 14.98
CA GLU A 237 -42.51 -36.53 14.69
C GLU A 237 -43.15 -37.88 14.38
N HIS A 238 -42.44 -38.74 13.63
CA HIS A 238 -42.78 -40.15 13.51
C HIS A 238 -42.35 -40.90 14.77
N THR A 239 -43.23 -41.17 15.72
CA THR A 239 -42.83 -41.71 17.05
C THR A 239 -42.69 -43.23 17.08
N HIS A 240 -43.33 -43.94 16.15
CA HIS A 240 -43.20 -45.40 16.02
C HIS A 240 -41.97 -45.75 15.17
N ARG A 241 -40.84 -46.03 15.83
CA ARG A 241 -39.53 -46.28 15.21
C ARG A 241 -38.89 -47.57 15.70
N ALA A 242 -37.97 -48.10 14.90
CA ALA A 242 -37.05 -49.17 15.30
C ALA A 242 -35.64 -48.92 14.74
N ARG A 243 -34.63 -49.53 15.37
CA ARG A 243 -33.27 -49.58 14.81
C ARG A 243 -33.22 -50.48 13.58
N VAL A 244 -32.33 -50.14 12.66
CA VAL A 244 -32.01 -50.96 11.48
C VAL A 244 -30.59 -51.49 11.64
N ASP A 245 -30.41 -52.78 11.39
CA ASP A 245 -29.08 -53.39 11.46
C ASP A 245 -28.28 -53.02 10.23
N MET A 246 -27.04 -52.57 10.44
CA MET A 246 -26.10 -52.24 9.37
C MET A 246 -24.77 -52.94 9.54
N ARG A 247 -24.32 -53.63 8.50
CA ARG A 247 -23.01 -54.31 8.46
C ARG A 247 -22.11 -53.71 7.39
N VAL A 248 -20.92 -53.28 7.80
CA VAL A 248 -19.86 -52.78 6.91
C VAL A 248 -19.00 -53.93 6.40
N VAL A 249 -18.89 -54.07 5.08
CA VAL A 249 -18.02 -55.04 4.42
C VAL A 249 -16.98 -54.30 3.59
N ASN A 250 -15.75 -54.21 4.11
CA ASN A 250 -14.64 -53.57 3.41
C ASN A 250 -14.15 -54.47 2.24
N LYS A 251 -14.12 -53.92 1.03
CA LYS A 251 -13.68 -54.62 -0.20
C LYS A 251 -12.25 -54.27 -0.61
N GLY A 252 -11.60 -53.33 0.09
CA GLY A 252 -10.28 -52.82 -0.26
C GLY A 252 -10.34 -51.68 -1.29
N ALA A 253 -9.20 -51.00 -1.49
CA ALA A 253 -9.03 -49.92 -2.50
C ALA A 253 -10.04 -48.75 -2.44
N GLY A 254 -10.65 -48.50 -1.27
CA GLY A 254 -11.66 -47.45 -1.10
C GLY A 254 -13.09 -47.90 -1.47
N GLU A 255 -13.34 -49.20 -1.62
CA GLU A 255 -14.66 -49.78 -1.85
C GLU A 255 -15.22 -50.41 -0.57
N VAL A 256 -16.48 -50.09 -0.23
CA VAL A 256 -17.16 -50.55 0.99
C VAL A 256 -18.60 -50.93 0.66
N ASP A 257 -19.06 -52.11 1.07
CA ASP A 257 -20.48 -52.51 0.99
C ASP A 257 -21.15 -52.24 2.35
N LEU A 258 -22.21 -51.44 2.37
CA LEU A 258 -23.10 -51.28 3.54
C LEU A 258 -24.32 -52.18 3.36
N VAL A 259 -24.46 -53.22 4.19
CA VAL A 259 -25.60 -54.13 4.15
C VAL A 259 -26.63 -53.68 5.19
N ILE A 260 -27.80 -53.26 4.72
CA ILE A 260 -28.89 -52.72 5.53
C ILE A 260 -29.96 -53.79 5.74
N THR A 261 -30.40 -53.99 6.97
CA THR A 261 -31.39 -55.02 7.36
C THR A 261 -32.45 -54.43 8.30
N PRO A 262 -33.58 -53.97 7.75
CA PRO A 262 -34.74 -53.54 8.53
C PRO A 262 -35.25 -54.62 9.50
N SER A 263 -35.78 -54.18 10.66
CA SER A 263 -36.31 -55.09 11.68
C SER A 263 -37.53 -55.86 11.19
N ALA A 264 -37.39 -57.18 11.01
CA ALA A 264 -38.50 -58.04 10.58
C ALA A 264 -39.67 -58.04 11.58
N ALA A 265 -39.39 -57.89 12.88
CA ALA A 265 -40.42 -57.82 13.91
C ALA A 265 -41.27 -56.55 13.79
N PHE A 266 -40.64 -55.40 13.55
CA PHE A 266 -41.35 -54.14 13.35
C PHE A 266 -42.16 -54.15 12.04
N LEU A 267 -41.58 -54.65 10.95
CA LEU A 267 -42.31 -54.74 9.66
C LEU A 267 -43.51 -55.68 9.74
N ALA A 268 -43.47 -56.72 10.58
CA ALA A 268 -44.56 -57.65 10.78
C ALA A 268 -45.56 -57.24 11.87
N ASP A 269 -45.30 -56.15 12.60
CA ASP A 269 -46.19 -55.67 13.66
C ASP A 269 -47.52 -55.16 13.05
N PRO A 270 -48.68 -55.68 13.47
CA PRO A 270 -49.99 -55.19 13.00
C PRO A 270 -50.24 -53.69 13.24
N ALA A 271 -49.51 -53.05 14.15
CA ALA A 271 -49.61 -51.62 14.42
C ALA A 271 -48.83 -50.76 13.40
N THR A 272 -47.90 -51.36 12.64
CA THR A 272 -47.05 -50.65 11.67
C THR A 272 -47.86 -50.16 10.49
N LYS A 273 -47.79 -48.86 10.22
CA LYS A 273 -48.43 -48.21 9.08
C LYS A 273 -47.46 -48.00 7.93
N TYR A 274 -47.79 -48.55 6.77
CA TYR A 274 -46.96 -48.38 5.56
C TYR A 274 -47.30 -47.07 4.81
N PRO A 275 -46.34 -46.47 4.07
CA PRO A 275 -44.97 -46.95 3.86
C PRO A 275 -44.09 -46.83 5.12
N VAL A 276 -43.15 -47.76 5.28
CA VAL A 276 -42.09 -47.69 6.30
C VAL A 276 -40.84 -47.11 5.66
N THR A 277 -40.36 -46.00 6.21
CA THR A 277 -39.13 -45.34 5.75
C THR A 277 -37.94 -45.92 6.49
N VAL A 278 -36.91 -46.34 5.75
CA VAL A 278 -35.60 -46.75 6.26
C VAL A 278 -34.59 -45.67 5.91
N ASP A 279 -33.95 -45.10 6.93
CA ASP A 279 -33.03 -43.97 6.81
C ASP A 279 -31.62 -44.35 7.29
N PRO A 280 -30.70 -44.61 6.36
CA PRO A 280 -29.28 -44.47 6.60
C PRO A 280 -28.81 -43.05 6.23
N SER A 281 -28.88 -42.11 7.18
CA SER A 281 -28.42 -40.74 6.95
C SER A 281 -26.89 -40.70 6.78
N THR A 282 -26.37 -39.85 5.89
CA THR A 282 -24.91 -39.64 5.71
C THR A 282 -24.53 -38.22 6.11
N SER A 283 -23.70 -38.04 7.16
CA SER A 283 -23.21 -36.69 7.51
C SER A 283 -22.10 -36.24 6.57
N ALA A 284 -22.21 -34.98 6.11
CA ALA A 284 -21.14 -34.29 5.39
C ALA A 284 -20.31 -33.44 6.37
N LEU A 285 -19.00 -33.38 6.16
CA LEU A 285 -18.12 -32.47 6.91
C LEU A 285 -18.36 -31.02 6.47
N ALA A 286 -19.07 -30.25 7.29
CA ALA A 286 -19.20 -28.80 7.13
C ALA A 286 -18.32 -28.04 8.13
N ASN A 287 -17.90 -26.82 7.75
CA ASN A 287 -17.11 -25.90 8.60
C ASN A 287 -17.95 -25.20 9.68
N THR A 288 -19.28 -25.34 9.60
CA THR A 288 -20.33 -24.93 10.55
C THR A 288 -21.18 -26.19 10.84
N PHE A 289 -21.74 -26.32 12.04
CA PHE A 289 -22.35 -27.57 12.52
C PHE A 289 -23.53 -27.30 13.44
N ASP A 290 -24.65 -27.96 13.22
CA ASP A 290 -25.78 -28.01 14.15
C ASP A 290 -26.27 -29.45 14.35
N THR A 291 -26.94 -29.66 15.48
CA THR A 291 -27.54 -30.94 15.86
C THR A 291 -28.50 -30.72 17.02
N TYR A 292 -29.37 -31.69 17.31
CA TYR A 292 -30.08 -31.76 18.57
C TYR A 292 -29.83 -33.08 19.28
N VAL A 293 -30.06 -33.07 20.59
CA VAL A 293 -30.01 -34.25 21.45
C VAL A 293 -31.38 -34.44 22.06
N GLN A 294 -31.85 -35.69 22.10
CA GLN A 294 -33.15 -36.04 22.64
C GLN A 294 -33.02 -37.13 23.71
N GLN A 295 -33.76 -36.99 24.81
CA GLN A 295 -33.83 -38.03 25.85
C GLN A 295 -34.23 -39.38 25.27
N GLY A 296 -33.58 -40.44 25.75
CA GLY A 296 -33.79 -41.83 25.30
C GLY A 296 -33.24 -42.15 23.90
N GLU A 297 -32.88 -41.15 23.10
CA GLU A 297 -32.28 -41.34 21.78
C GLU A 297 -30.76 -41.50 21.88
N THR A 298 -30.22 -42.36 21.01
CA THR A 298 -28.80 -42.76 21.01
C THR A 298 -28.12 -42.57 19.67
N VAL A 299 -28.83 -42.01 18.69
CA VAL A 299 -28.36 -41.73 17.33
C VAL A 299 -27.95 -40.26 17.17
N ASP A 300 -27.21 -39.96 16.10
CA ASP A 300 -26.81 -38.61 15.71
C ASP A 300 -27.87 -38.01 14.77
N TRP A 301 -28.21 -36.74 15.02
CA TRP A 301 -29.24 -35.99 14.30
C TRP A 301 -28.66 -34.79 13.52
N SER A 302 -27.35 -34.75 13.31
CA SER A 302 -26.68 -33.64 12.60
C SER A 302 -27.00 -33.54 11.10
N THR A 303 -27.67 -34.55 10.53
CA THR A 303 -28.10 -34.58 9.12
C THR A 303 -29.50 -34.03 8.91
N ASP A 304 -30.32 -34.00 9.96
CA ASP A 304 -31.72 -33.61 9.86
C ASP A 304 -31.87 -32.19 9.31
N VAL A 305 -32.99 -31.95 8.64
CA VAL A 305 -33.39 -30.62 8.13
C VAL A 305 -34.00 -29.72 9.21
N GLU A 306 -34.05 -30.19 10.46
CA GLU A 306 -34.70 -29.54 11.59
C GLU A 306 -33.89 -29.66 12.89
N LEU A 307 -34.24 -28.79 13.83
CA LEU A 307 -33.67 -28.69 15.17
C LEU A 307 -34.82 -28.59 16.18
N ASP A 308 -34.75 -29.45 17.18
CA ASP A 308 -35.82 -29.61 18.17
C ASP A 308 -35.38 -29.15 19.56
N PHE A 309 -36.29 -28.47 20.27
CA PHE A 309 -36.07 -28.11 21.66
C PHE A 309 -37.36 -27.97 22.48
N GLY A 310 -37.30 -28.51 23.70
CA GLY A 310 -38.43 -28.57 24.64
C GLY A 310 -38.94 -30.00 24.84
N ASN A 311 -40.07 -30.14 25.53
CA ASN A 311 -40.71 -31.42 25.79
C ASN A 311 -41.94 -31.57 24.89
N PRO A 312 -42.02 -32.56 24.00
CA PRO A 312 -43.22 -32.76 23.16
C PRO A 312 -44.36 -33.50 23.89
N GLY A 313 -44.19 -33.92 25.14
CA GLY A 313 -45.19 -34.66 25.90
C GLY A 313 -45.31 -36.15 25.54
N THR A 314 -44.54 -36.62 24.56
CA THR A 314 -44.44 -38.03 24.16
C THR A 314 -43.24 -38.72 24.80
N LYS A 315 -43.23 -40.06 24.76
CA LYS A 315 -42.20 -40.92 25.36
C LYS A 315 -41.65 -41.91 24.34
N ASN A 316 -40.42 -42.36 24.55
CA ASN A 316 -39.83 -43.46 23.81
C ASN A 316 -40.41 -44.81 24.27
N ALA A 317 -40.11 -45.88 23.51
CA ALA A 317 -40.57 -47.23 23.81
C ALA A 317 -40.12 -47.74 25.21
N ASP A 318 -39.01 -47.22 25.72
CA ASP A 318 -38.50 -47.52 27.07
C ASP A 318 -39.14 -46.65 28.20
N GLY A 319 -40.09 -45.78 27.85
CA GLY A 319 -40.81 -44.91 28.78
C GLY A 319 -40.11 -43.60 29.14
N THR A 320 -38.92 -43.33 28.58
CA THR A 320 -38.23 -42.04 28.77
C THR A 320 -38.96 -40.90 28.04
N PRO A 321 -39.04 -39.68 28.60
CA PRO A 321 -39.57 -38.51 27.87
C PRO A 321 -38.74 -38.21 26.63
N ARG A 322 -39.32 -37.51 25.65
CA ARG A 322 -38.64 -37.10 24.41
C ARG A 322 -38.17 -35.65 24.43
N THR A 323 -37.73 -35.15 25.58
CA THR A 323 -37.24 -33.77 25.69
C THR A 323 -35.99 -33.57 24.83
N ALA A 324 -35.98 -32.53 23.99
CA ALA A 324 -34.88 -32.19 23.10
C ALA A 324 -34.17 -30.88 23.46
N ARG A 325 -32.91 -30.76 23.02
CA ARG A 325 -32.08 -29.54 23.10
C ARG A 325 -31.23 -29.44 21.84
N SER A 326 -31.10 -28.23 21.29
CA SER A 326 -30.38 -27.99 20.04
C SER A 326 -29.07 -27.25 20.26
N PHE A 327 -28.11 -27.45 19.36
CA PHE A 327 -26.81 -26.79 19.38
C PHE A 327 -26.45 -26.30 17.98
N ILE A 328 -25.90 -25.08 17.88
CA ILE A 328 -25.48 -24.46 16.63
C ILE A 328 -24.07 -23.88 16.78
N SER A 329 -23.21 -24.15 15.80
CA SER A 329 -21.86 -23.59 15.71
C SER A 329 -21.76 -22.56 14.59
N TRP A 330 -21.28 -21.37 14.93
CA TRP A 330 -21.14 -20.23 14.03
C TRP A 330 -19.68 -19.96 13.69
N ASN A 331 -19.39 -19.58 12.44
CA ASN A 331 -18.07 -19.07 12.06
C ASN A 331 -17.95 -17.59 12.49
N THR A 332 -17.28 -17.34 13.61
CA THR A 332 -17.13 -16.00 14.20
C THR A 332 -15.84 -15.29 13.80
N THR A 333 -15.06 -15.88 12.87
CA THR A 333 -13.83 -15.26 12.33
C THR A 333 -14.03 -13.81 11.85
N PRO A 334 -15.12 -13.46 11.12
CA PRO A 334 -15.30 -12.09 10.60
C PRO A 334 -15.50 -10.99 11.65
N ILE A 335 -15.74 -11.38 12.91
CA ILE A 335 -16.06 -10.48 14.04
C ILE A 335 -15.08 -10.64 15.21
N GLN A 336 -13.91 -11.26 14.98
CA GLN A 336 -12.88 -11.36 16.02
C GLN A 336 -12.39 -9.96 16.41
N ASP A 337 -12.28 -9.71 17.71
CA ASP A 337 -11.88 -8.42 18.28
C ASP A 337 -12.84 -7.25 17.98
N ALA A 338 -14.01 -7.55 17.41
CA ALA A 338 -15.01 -6.54 17.09
C ALA A 338 -15.77 -6.06 18.33
N LEU A 339 -16.27 -4.84 18.23
CA LEU A 339 -17.27 -4.28 19.12
C LEU A 339 -18.65 -4.54 18.59
N ILE A 340 -19.41 -5.32 19.33
CA ILE A 340 -20.76 -5.69 18.96
C ILE A 340 -21.70 -4.55 19.35
N VAL A 341 -22.39 -4.03 18.35
CA VAL A 341 -23.35 -2.93 18.46
C VAL A 341 -24.77 -3.47 18.61
N ASP A 342 -25.11 -4.49 17.81
CA ASP A 342 -26.45 -5.10 17.78
C ASP A 342 -26.37 -6.49 17.14
N THR A 343 -27.22 -7.41 17.58
CA THR A 343 -27.29 -8.77 17.06
C THR A 343 -28.72 -9.26 16.97
N ASN A 344 -28.95 -10.17 16.02
CA ASN A 344 -30.24 -10.82 15.88
C ASN A 344 -30.05 -12.27 15.44
N LEU A 345 -30.27 -13.21 16.35
CA LEU A 345 -30.46 -14.62 16.06
C LEU A 345 -31.86 -14.81 15.47
N SER A 346 -31.96 -15.40 14.28
CA SER A 346 -33.22 -15.71 13.60
C SER A 346 -33.32 -17.21 13.33
N LEU A 347 -34.38 -17.83 13.85
CA LEU A 347 -34.69 -19.25 13.65
C LEU A 347 -36.08 -19.39 13.01
N TRP A 348 -36.21 -20.18 11.95
CA TRP A 348 -37.52 -20.38 11.31
C TRP A 348 -38.30 -21.46 12.03
N ASN A 349 -39.33 -21.07 12.77
CA ASN A 349 -40.16 -21.98 13.56
C ASN A 349 -41.41 -22.38 12.79
N PHE A 350 -41.38 -23.60 12.27
CA PHE A 350 -42.45 -24.20 11.45
C PHE A 350 -43.38 -25.13 12.25
N HIS A 351 -42.98 -25.56 13.46
CA HIS A 351 -43.82 -26.37 14.33
C HIS A 351 -43.68 -25.99 15.80
N SER A 352 -44.79 -25.93 16.55
CA SER A 352 -44.76 -25.84 18.01
C SER A 352 -45.91 -26.58 18.69
N GLY A 353 -45.66 -27.07 19.91
CA GLY A 353 -46.68 -27.71 20.76
C GLY A 353 -47.71 -26.74 21.34
N ASN A 354 -47.70 -25.47 20.94
CA ASN A 354 -48.46 -24.40 21.55
C ASN A 354 -49.93 -24.35 21.09
N THR A 355 -50.83 -24.98 21.85
CA THR A 355 -52.24 -25.10 21.45
C THR A 355 -53.15 -23.95 21.89
N ASP A 356 -52.69 -23.05 22.76
CA ASP A 356 -53.49 -21.92 23.28
C ASP A 356 -53.01 -20.55 22.76
N CYS A 357 -52.07 -20.57 21.81
CA CYS A 357 -51.51 -19.40 21.16
C CYS A 357 -50.83 -18.41 22.12
N SER A 358 -50.40 -18.88 23.31
CA SER A 358 -49.62 -18.08 24.26
C SER A 358 -48.15 -17.95 23.83
N ALA A 359 -47.43 -16.99 24.39
CA ALA A 359 -45.99 -16.86 24.16
C ALA A 359 -45.22 -17.86 25.03
N GLN A 360 -44.30 -18.63 24.43
CA GLN A 360 -43.56 -19.70 25.09
C GLN A 360 -42.07 -19.41 25.11
N SER A 361 -41.48 -19.41 26.31
CA SER A 361 -40.10 -18.98 26.55
C SER A 361 -39.06 -20.06 26.20
N TRP A 362 -37.97 -19.64 25.56
CA TRP A 362 -36.80 -20.45 25.26
C TRP A 362 -35.51 -19.66 25.56
N THR A 363 -34.43 -20.38 25.87
CA THR A 363 -33.18 -19.82 26.39
C THR A 363 -32.00 -20.12 25.49
N ILE A 364 -31.06 -19.17 25.44
CA ILE A 364 -29.83 -19.20 24.64
C ILE A 364 -28.63 -19.25 25.57
N TRP A 365 -27.72 -20.19 25.31
CA TRP A 365 -26.56 -20.46 26.14
C TRP A 365 -25.27 -20.49 25.33
N ASN A 366 -24.15 -20.13 25.96
CA ASN A 366 -22.82 -20.51 25.48
C ASN A 366 -22.53 -21.97 25.89
N THR A 367 -22.01 -22.76 24.95
CA THR A 367 -21.71 -24.19 25.18
C THR A 367 -20.31 -24.56 24.71
N GLY A 368 -19.88 -25.79 25.03
CA GLY A 368 -18.77 -26.44 24.31
C GLY A 368 -19.12 -26.73 22.85
N SER A 369 -18.15 -27.25 22.10
CA SER A 369 -18.36 -27.64 20.70
C SER A 369 -19.29 -28.86 20.59
N PRO A 370 -20.41 -28.76 19.86
CA PRO A 370 -21.14 -29.93 19.42
C PRO A 370 -20.32 -30.71 18.37
N SER A 371 -20.71 -31.96 18.18
CA SER A 371 -20.15 -32.88 17.19
C SER A 371 -21.14 -34.03 16.94
N THR A 372 -20.85 -34.88 15.96
CA THR A 372 -21.63 -36.09 15.64
C THR A 372 -21.74 -37.09 16.80
N SER A 373 -20.92 -36.96 17.85
CA SER A 373 -21.02 -37.77 19.08
C SER A 373 -21.92 -37.15 20.16
N SER A 374 -22.55 -36.01 19.90
CA SER A 374 -23.41 -35.33 20.86
C SER A 374 -24.68 -36.16 21.10
N ARG A 375 -24.94 -36.50 22.36
CA ARG A 375 -26.10 -37.30 22.80
C ARG A 375 -26.68 -36.71 24.07
N TRP A 376 -27.90 -37.11 24.45
CA TRP A 376 -28.50 -36.62 25.69
C TRP A 376 -27.62 -36.86 26.92
N THR A 377 -26.94 -38.01 26.98
CA THR A 377 -26.02 -38.41 28.06
C THR A 377 -24.60 -37.87 27.90
N SER A 378 -24.27 -37.27 26.75
CA SER A 378 -22.93 -36.75 26.41
C SER A 378 -23.03 -35.43 25.64
N GLN A 379 -23.77 -34.47 26.21
CA GLN A 379 -23.97 -33.16 25.60
C GLN A 379 -22.69 -32.31 25.71
N PRO A 380 -22.48 -31.34 24.80
CA PRO A 380 -21.54 -30.26 25.05
C PRO A 380 -21.81 -29.60 26.41
N ALA A 381 -20.75 -29.20 27.11
CA ALA A 381 -20.90 -28.52 28.40
C ALA A 381 -21.71 -27.23 28.23
N TRP A 382 -22.72 -27.04 29.08
CA TRP A 382 -23.50 -25.80 29.13
C TRP A 382 -22.84 -24.86 30.14
N HIS A 383 -22.41 -23.68 29.69
CA HIS A 383 -21.61 -22.78 30.53
C HIS A 383 -22.49 -21.71 31.19
N GLN A 384 -23.06 -20.82 30.37
CA GLN A 384 -23.80 -19.65 30.87
C GLN A 384 -24.97 -19.34 29.94
N GLN A 385 -26.10 -18.97 30.54
CA GLN A 385 -27.24 -18.40 29.82
C GLN A 385 -26.95 -16.94 29.50
N PHE A 386 -27.16 -16.54 28.25
CA PHE A 386 -26.95 -15.15 27.81
C PHE A 386 -28.25 -14.43 27.47
N HIS A 387 -29.27 -15.15 27.00
CA HIS A 387 -30.54 -14.54 26.63
C HIS A 387 -31.72 -15.51 26.74
N SER A 388 -32.94 -14.98 26.65
CA SER A 388 -34.17 -15.73 26.49
C SER A 388 -35.18 -14.95 25.64
N SER A 389 -35.94 -15.65 24.80
CA SER A 389 -37.01 -15.06 23.99
C SER A 389 -38.32 -15.80 24.21
N THR A 390 -39.44 -15.11 24.05
CA THR A 390 -40.80 -15.67 24.17
C THR A 390 -41.49 -15.82 22.81
N GLN A 391 -40.83 -15.40 21.72
CA GLN A 391 -41.40 -15.48 20.39
C GLN A 391 -41.74 -16.94 20.02
N THR A 392 -42.95 -17.14 19.52
CA THR A 392 -43.54 -18.46 19.26
C THR A 392 -44.35 -18.44 17.97
N LYS A 393 -44.14 -19.45 17.12
CA LYS A 393 -44.71 -19.60 15.77
C LYS A 393 -44.99 -21.08 15.48
N GLY A 394 -45.54 -21.37 14.30
CA GLY A 394 -45.62 -22.72 13.78
C GLY A 394 -46.69 -23.63 14.40
N ASN A 395 -47.76 -23.11 15.00
CA ASN A 395 -48.90 -23.97 15.38
C ASN A 395 -50.07 -23.78 14.38
N PRO A 396 -50.49 -24.82 13.64
CA PRO A 396 -51.61 -24.70 12.70
C PRO A 396 -52.93 -24.25 13.34
N GLY A 397 -53.17 -24.62 14.60
CA GLY A 397 -54.32 -24.17 15.39
C GLY A 397 -54.27 -22.68 15.78
N CYS A 398 -53.11 -22.05 15.62
CA CYS A 398 -52.86 -20.64 15.88
C CYS A 398 -52.49 -19.87 14.61
N ALA A 399 -52.76 -20.39 13.40
CA ALA A 399 -52.27 -19.82 12.15
C ALA A 399 -52.67 -18.34 11.92
N SER A 400 -53.74 -17.84 12.55
CA SER A 400 -54.15 -16.42 12.47
C SER A 400 -53.26 -15.46 13.27
N THR A 401 -52.52 -15.95 14.28
CA THR A 401 -51.70 -15.12 15.18
C THR A 401 -50.23 -15.57 15.25
N GLN A 402 -49.99 -16.87 15.08
CA GLN A 402 -48.70 -17.53 15.14
C GLN A 402 -48.50 -18.53 13.97
N PRO A 403 -48.62 -18.07 12.70
CA PRO A 403 -48.25 -18.92 11.56
C PRO A 403 -46.75 -19.27 11.61
N ASP A 404 -46.30 -20.17 10.74
CA ASP A 404 -44.88 -20.45 10.54
C ASP A 404 -44.11 -19.14 10.31
N GLY A 405 -42.95 -19.00 10.95
CA GLY A 405 -42.25 -17.72 10.90
C GLY A 405 -40.94 -17.68 11.67
N TRP A 406 -40.20 -16.60 11.47
CA TRP A 406 -39.00 -16.30 12.24
C TRP A 406 -39.34 -16.04 13.71
N ILE A 407 -38.58 -16.67 14.60
CA ILE A 407 -38.47 -16.30 16.01
C ILE A 407 -37.06 -15.75 16.26
N ASN A 408 -37.00 -14.66 17.03
CA ASN A 408 -35.80 -13.85 17.17
C ASN A 408 -35.31 -13.74 18.62
N ALA A 409 -34.01 -13.56 18.78
CA ALA A 409 -33.35 -13.28 20.04
C ALA A 409 -32.16 -12.34 19.84
N ASP A 410 -32.00 -11.39 20.76
CA ASP A 410 -30.85 -10.48 20.81
C ASP A 410 -29.76 -11.13 21.68
N VAL A 411 -28.59 -11.38 21.10
CA VAL A 411 -27.51 -12.17 21.72
C VAL A 411 -26.22 -11.35 21.84
N ASP A 412 -26.33 -10.03 21.99
CA ASP A 412 -25.21 -9.08 21.96
C ASP A 412 -24.07 -9.49 22.89
N THR A 413 -24.41 -9.81 24.14
CA THR A 413 -23.43 -10.15 25.18
C THR A 413 -22.72 -11.48 24.91
N LEU A 414 -23.42 -12.44 24.30
CA LEU A 414 -22.81 -13.72 23.91
C LEU A 414 -21.81 -13.51 22.76
N VAL A 415 -22.24 -12.80 21.72
CA VAL A 415 -21.41 -12.54 20.54
C VAL A 415 -20.22 -11.65 20.91
N GLN A 416 -20.42 -10.65 21.79
CA GLN A 416 -19.33 -9.82 22.31
C GLN A 416 -18.31 -10.65 23.09
N THR A 417 -18.75 -11.67 23.84
CA THR A 417 -17.84 -12.60 24.52
C THR A 417 -16.96 -13.32 23.50
N TRP A 418 -17.56 -13.88 22.44
CA TRP A 418 -16.82 -14.57 21.38
C TRP A 418 -15.83 -13.64 20.65
N ALA A 419 -16.27 -12.43 20.29
CA ALA A 419 -15.46 -11.42 19.64
C ALA A 419 -14.24 -11.05 20.49
N SER A 420 -14.44 -10.74 21.77
CA SER A 420 -13.38 -10.29 22.68
C SER A 420 -12.29 -11.34 22.91
N VAL A 421 -12.63 -12.63 22.97
CA VAL A 421 -11.64 -13.72 23.10
C VAL A 421 -11.15 -14.25 21.75
N LYS A 422 -11.56 -13.62 20.65
CA LYS A 422 -11.13 -13.92 19.27
C LYS A 422 -11.32 -15.38 18.89
N VAL A 423 -12.42 -16.02 19.34
CA VAL A 423 -12.69 -17.39 18.89
C VAL A 423 -13.06 -17.38 17.41
N THR A 424 -12.51 -18.33 16.66
CA THR A 424 -12.88 -18.54 15.24
C THR A 424 -14.24 -19.22 15.11
N ARG A 425 -14.73 -19.85 16.18
CA ARG A 425 -16.03 -20.53 16.24
C ARG A 425 -16.74 -20.25 17.57
N GLY A 426 -17.97 -19.76 17.49
CA GLY A 426 -18.88 -19.61 18.63
C GLY A 426 -19.87 -20.77 18.69
N HIS A 427 -20.13 -21.30 19.88
CA HIS A 427 -21.03 -22.45 20.07
C HIS A 427 -22.21 -22.08 20.96
N MET A 428 -23.41 -22.31 20.45
CA MET A 428 -24.67 -21.90 21.04
C MET A 428 -25.55 -23.11 21.36
N GLY A 429 -26.13 -23.14 22.56
CA GLY A 429 -27.15 -24.10 22.97
C GLY A 429 -28.53 -23.45 23.07
N LEU A 430 -29.56 -24.16 22.61
CA LEU A 430 -30.97 -23.78 22.62
C LEU A 430 -31.79 -24.79 23.41
N ARG A 431 -32.63 -24.29 24.33
CA ARG A 431 -33.60 -25.13 25.07
C ARG A 431 -34.85 -24.36 25.47
N ALA A 432 -35.98 -25.03 25.59
CA ALA A 432 -37.17 -24.47 26.22
C ALA A 432 -36.86 -24.06 27.67
N ALA A 433 -37.51 -23.01 28.16
CA ALA A 433 -37.34 -22.55 29.55
C ALA A 433 -38.03 -23.46 30.57
N THR A 434 -39.03 -24.22 30.14
CA THR A 434 -39.82 -25.16 30.94
C THR A 434 -40.00 -26.48 30.20
N ASP A 435 -40.37 -27.53 30.92
CA ASP A 435 -40.76 -28.83 30.34
C ASP A 435 -42.27 -28.88 29.99
N ASP A 436 -42.96 -27.74 29.92
CA ASP A 436 -44.34 -27.68 29.44
C ASP A 436 -44.39 -28.08 27.97
N VAL A 437 -45.38 -28.91 27.61
CA VAL A 437 -45.61 -29.39 26.25
C VAL A 437 -45.79 -28.24 25.26
N LYS A 438 -46.37 -27.13 25.70
CA LYS A 438 -46.57 -25.93 24.87
C LYS A 438 -45.25 -25.28 24.45
N ALA A 439 -44.18 -25.49 25.21
CA ALA A 439 -42.87 -24.91 24.93
C ALA A 439 -42.06 -25.67 23.86
N TRP A 440 -42.56 -26.83 23.38
CA TRP A 440 -41.96 -27.56 22.26
C TRP A 440 -41.88 -26.71 21.00
N LYS A 441 -40.71 -26.67 20.37
CA LYS A 441 -40.49 -26.01 19.08
C LYS A 441 -39.61 -26.88 18.18
N ARG A 442 -39.92 -26.83 16.89
CA ARG A 442 -39.08 -27.32 15.80
C ARG A 442 -38.75 -26.16 14.87
N VAL A 443 -37.47 -26.03 14.56
CA VAL A 443 -36.96 -24.97 13.69
C VAL A 443 -36.10 -25.57 12.58
N ASN A 444 -35.93 -24.87 11.46
CA ASN A 444 -35.06 -25.35 10.39
C ASN A 444 -33.60 -25.46 10.85
N SER A 445 -32.88 -26.47 10.38
CA SER A 445 -31.43 -26.63 10.56
C SER A 445 -30.61 -26.01 9.42
N ALA A 446 -29.29 -26.14 9.47
CA ALA A 446 -28.37 -25.80 8.39
C ALA A 446 -28.59 -26.62 7.11
N ASN A 447 -29.18 -27.83 7.23
CA ASN A 447 -29.44 -28.72 6.09
C ASN A 447 -30.74 -28.36 5.35
N ALA A 448 -31.64 -27.61 6.00
CA ALA A 448 -32.88 -27.13 5.39
C ALA A 448 -32.58 -26.34 4.10
N THR A 449 -33.39 -26.54 3.08
CA THR A 449 -33.18 -25.92 1.76
C THR A 449 -33.62 -24.46 1.71
N ALA A 450 -34.47 -24.02 2.64
CA ALA A 450 -34.90 -22.63 2.85
C ALA A 450 -34.92 -22.25 4.35
N ASN A 451 -34.92 -20.94 4.63
CA ASN A 451 -35.09 -20.35 5.97
C ASN A 451 -34.15 -20.93 7.05
N GLN A 452 -32.86 -21.05 6.74
CA GLN A 452 -31.86 -21.59 7.67
C GLN A 452 -31.63 -20.65 8.87
N PRO A 453 -31.07 -21.17 9.98
CA PRO A 453 -30.62 -20.32 11.08
C PRO A 453 -29.66 -19.23 10.61
N LYS A 454 -29.94 -17.99 11.02
CA LYS A 454 -29.14 -16.79 10.73
C LYS A 454 -28.76 -16.06 12.01
N LEU A 455 -27.54 -15.55 12.05
CA LEU A 455 -27.08 -14.64 13.10
C LEU A 455 -26.58 -13.35 12.43
N SER A 456 -27.37 -12.29 12.50
CA SER A 456 -26.95 -10.96 12.08
C SER A 456 -26.16 -10.29 13.19
N VAL A 457 -25.01 -9.71 12.87
CA VAL A 457 -24.13 -9.03 13.82
C VAL A 457 -23.74 -7.68 13.24
N THR A 458 -24.11 -6.60 13.90
CA THR A 458 -23.65 -5.24 13.60
C THR A 458 -22.50 -4.89 14.54
N TYR A 459 -21.40 -4.39 14.00
CA TYR A 459 -20.16 -4.20 14.75
C TYR A 459 -19.24 -3.11 14.18
N ASN A 460 -18.27 -2.70 15.00
CA ASN A 460 -17.17 -1.80 14.65
C ASN A 460 -15.82 -2.37 15.11
N TYR A 461 -14.70 -1.84 14.64
CA TYR A 461 -13.40 -2.09 15.27
C TYR A 461 -13.02 -0.92 16.19
N ARG A 462 -11.93 -1.06 16.95
CA ARG A 462 -11.37 0.04 17.75
C ARG A 462 -10.15 0.62 17.06
N PRO A 463 -9.87 1.91 17.27
CA PRO A 463 -8.61 2.49 16.86
C PRO A 463 -7.46 1.92 17.70
N SER A 464 -6.29 1.84 17.10
CA SER A 464 -5.07 1.30 17.70
C SER A 464 -4.55 2.14 18.86
N ASP A 465 -3.60 1.58 19.61
CA ASP A 465 -2.74 2.36 20.50
C ASP A 465 -1.94 3.38 19.68
N GLY A 466 -1.55 4.48 20.35
CA GLY A 466 -0.65 5.48 19.79
C GLY A 466 0.75 4.93 19.59
N MET A 467 1.29 5.02 18.37
CA MET A 467 2.53 4.34 17.96
C MET A 467 3.75 5.27 17.91
N ASP A 468 3.57 6.58 17.75
CA ASP A 468 4.66 7.52 17.46
C ASP A 468 4.47 8.84 18.23
N ARG A 469 4.61 8.77 19.57
CA ARG A 469 4.43 9.92 20.47
C ARG A 469 5.65 10.83 20.41
N GLN A 470 5.45 12.09 20.04
CA GLN A 470 6.52 13.07 19.84
C GLN A 470 6.15 14.44 20.45
N ALA A 471 7.18 15.17 20.89
CA ALA A 471 7.06 16.55 21.35
C ALA A 471 8.06 17.46 20.61
N GLY A 472 7.62 18.61 20.13
CA GLY A 472 8.47 19.52 19.37
C GLY A 472 7.81 20.86 19.01
N ALA A 473 8.45 21.73 18.21
CA ALA A 473 9.80 21.60 17.65
C ALA A 473 10.91 21.50 18.73
N PRO A 474 12.08 20.88 18.43
CA PRO A 474 12.50 20.33 17.12
C PRO A 474 12.10 18.87 16.83
N PHE A 475 11.29 18.22 17.67
CA PHE A 475 10.96 16.78 17.53
C PHE A 475 12.23 15.93 17.54
N LYS A 476 13.09 16.14 18.53
CA LYS A 476 14.30 15.34 18.78
C LYS A 476 14.24 14.75 20.18
N SER A 477 14.53 13.46 20.28
CA SER A 477 14.61 12.75 21.56
C SER A 477 16.01 12.23 21.83
N TYR A 478 16.34 12.14 23.12
CA TYR A 478 17.62 11.66 23.63
C TYR A 478 17.34 10.69 24.75
N ALA A 479 17.72 9.42 24.57
CA ALA A 479 17.42 8.36 25.52
C ALA A 479 15.92 8.30 25.91
N GLY A 480 15.02 8.54 24.95
CA GLY A 480 13.57 8.50 25.15
C GLY A 480 12.94 9.77 25.73
N VAL A 481 13.72 10.82 26.03
CA VAL A 481 13.20 12.13 26.47
C VAL A 481 13.27 13.13 25.33
N TRP A 482 12.14 13.74 24.99
CA TRP A 482 12.06 14.77 23.95
C TRP A 482 12.54 16.11 24.48
N ALA A 483 13.28 16.88 23.67
CA ALA A 483 13.65 18.25 24.00
C ALA A 483 12.78 19.22 23.19
N VAL A 484 12.26 20.27 23.84
CA VAL A 484 11.46 21.31 23.18
C VAL A 484 12.01 22.69 23.50
N ASN A 485 12.03 23.57 22.50
CA ASN A 485 12.59 24.93 22.62
C ASN A 485 11.57 26.02 22.93
N THR A 486 10.37 25.63 23.35
CA THR A 486 9.25 26.55 23.62
C THR A 486 8.40 26.05 24.79
N THR A 487 7.73 26.97 25.47
CA THR A 487 6.72 26.67 26.51
C THR A 487 5.35 26.32 25.92
N THR A 488 5.17 26.39 24.61
CA THR A 488 3.95 25.98 23.88
C THR A 488 4.28 24.94 22.80
N PRO A 489 4.88 23.79 23.16
CA PRO A 489 5.24 22.77 22.19
C PRO A 489 3.98 22.13 21.56
N THR A 490 4.15 21.64 20.34
CA THR A 490 3.23 20.72 19.70
C THR A 490 3.54 19.30 20.17
N LEU A 491 2.52 18.61 20.64
CA LEU A 491 2.54 17.17 20.91
C LEU A 491 1.80 16.47 19.79
N ARG A 492 2.32 15.34 19.32
CA ARG A 492 1.65 14.54 18.29
C ARG A 492 1.83 13.05 18.52
N ASP A 493 0.91 12.28 17.97
CA ASP A 493 0.92 10.82 17.96
C ASP A 493 0.16 10.29 16.73
N THR A 494 0.42 9.06 16.35
CA THR A 494 -0.20 8.41 15.18
C THR A 494 -1.01 7.20 15.64
N PHE A 495 -2.26 7.11 15.18
CA PHE A 495 -3.20 6.02 15.43
C PHE A 495 -3.71 5.46 14.12
N THR A 496 -4.05 4.17 14.09
CA THR A 496 -4.65 3.49 12.94
C THR A 496 -5.95 2.83 13.35
N ASP A 497 -6.99 2.94 12.52
CA ASP A 497 -8.20 2.14 12.68
C ASP A 497 -8.23 0.98 11.66
N PRO A 498 -8.44 -0.28 12.09
CA PRO A 498 -8.58 -1.44 11.19
C PRO A 498 -9.65 -1.32 10.10
N ASP A 499 -10.71 -0.55 10.34
CA ASP A 499 -11.77 -0.32 9.34
C ASP A 499 -11.55 0.94 8.49
N GLY A 500 -10.50 1.71 8.79
CA GLY A 500 -10.09 2.89 8.04
C GLY A 500 -10.78 4.19 8.45
N ASP A 501 -11.52 4.20 9.56
CA ASP A 501 -12.18 5.39 10.06
C ASP A 501 -11.22 6.52 10.46
N LYS A 502 -11.76 7.74 10.52
CA LYS A 502 -11.01 8.89 11.01
C LYS A 502 -10.88 8.79 12.52
N VAL A 503 -9.72 9.16 13.04
CA VAL A 503 -9.38 9.06 14.45
C VAL A 503 -8.96 10.43 14.99
N ASN A 504 -9.33 10.74 16.23
CA ASN A 504 -8.70 11.83 16.98
C ASN A 504 -7.83 11.27 18.11
N GLY A 505 -6.97 12.13 18.66
CA GLY A 505 -6.13 11.81 19.81
C GLY A 505 -6.50 12.66 21.01
N THR A 506 -6.79 12.02 22.14
CA THR A 506 -6.83 12.67 23.45
C THR A 506 -5.44 12.62 24.07
N PHE A 507 -4.86 13.78 24.37
CA PHE A 507 -3.55 13.95 24.99
C PHE A 507 -3.72 14.34 26.45
N GLN A 508 -2.99 13.68 27.33
CA GLN A 508 -3.00 13.96 28.76
C GLN A 508 -1.60 14.39 29.22
N ILE A 509 -1.44 15.59 29.80
CA ILE A 509 -0.13 16.20 30.11
C ILE A 509 0.02 16.54 31.60
N TYR A 510 1.14 16.10 32.20
CA TYR A 510 1.43 16.21 33.63
C TYR A 510 2.86 16.73 33.86
N ASP A 511 3.06 17.49 34.95
CA ASP A 511 4.40 17.74 35.50
C ASP A 511 4.98 16.39 35.96
N ALA A 512 6.16 16.02 35.44
CA ALA A 512 6.70 14.69 35.65
C ALA A 512 7.17 14.45 37.09
N ALA A 513 7.54 15.51 37.82
CA ALA A 513 8.03 15.42 39.18
C ALA A 513 6.89 15.38 40.20
N THR A 514 5.88 16.25 40.02
CA THR A 514 4.77 16.36 41.00
C THR A 514 3.58 15.46 40.68
N ASN A 515 3.49 14.92 39.46
CA ASN A 515 2.30 14.22 38.96
C ASN A 515 1.03 15.08 39.01
N ILE A 516 1.16 16.40 38.89
CA ILE A 516 0.03 17.31 38.81
C ILE A 516 -0.27 17.58 37.31
N PRO A 517 -1.53 17.47 36.86
CA PRO A 517 -1.90 17.80 35.48
C PRO A 517 -1.70 19.30 35.20
N ILE A 518 -1.44 19.65 33.94
CA ILE A 518 -1.57 21.06 33.52
C ILE A 518 -3.05 21.49 33.56
N THR A 519 -3.31 22.78 33.63
CA THR A 519 -4.68 23.30 33.62
C THR A 519 -5.20 23.36 32.19
N THR A 520 -6.28 22.63 31.91
CA THR A 520 -6.99 22.65 30.62
C THR A 520 -8.49 22.82 30.85
N GLN A 521 -9.23 23.20 29.80
CA GLN A 521 -10.68 23.38 29.87
C GLN A 521 -11.42 22.08 30.23
N ALA A 522 -10.93 20.93 29.76
CA ALA A 522 -11.53 19.62 30.02
C ALA A 522 -11.15 19.03 31.40
N GLY A 523 -10.22 19.66 32.14
CA GLY A 523 -9.65 19.10 33.37
C GLY A 523 -8.61 18.00 33.10
N ASP A 524 -7.94 17.54 34.16
CA ASP A 524 -6.97 16.44 34.15
C ASP A 524 -5.86 16.51 33.08
N GLY A 525 -5.49 17.73 32.67
CA GLY A 525 -4.45 17.95 31.66
C GLY A 525 -4.84 17.46 30.27
N LEU A 526 -6.14 17.28 29.99
CA LEU A 526 -6.65 16.73 28.75
C LEU A 526 -6.77 17.79 27.65
N ILE A 527 -6.30 17.44 26.46
CA ILE A 527 -6.45 18.21 25.22
C ILE A 527 -6.79 17.22 24.10
N VAL A 528 -7.85 17.48 23.34
CA VAL A 528 -8.30 16.60 22.25
C VAL A 528 -7.93 17.24 20.92
N SER A 529 -7.36 16.46 20.00
CA SER A 529 -7.08 16.91 18.64
C SER A 529 -8.35 16.91 17.78
N ASP A 530 -8.26 17.55 16.61
CA ASP A 530 -9.23 17.29 15.54
C ASP A 530 -9.10 15.85 15.03
N PHE A 531 -10.15 15.36 14.33
CA PHE A 531 -10.12 14.08 13.63
C PHE A 531 -9.18 14.14 12.41
N VAL A 532 -8.32 13.14 12.31
CA VAL A 532 -7.40 12.92 11.19
C VAL A 532 -7.69 11.58 10.52
N ALA A 533 -7.21 11.39 9.28
CA ALA A 533 -7.30 10.08 8.63
C ALA A 533 -6.44 9.04 9.39
N SER A 534 -6.91 7.79 9.44
CA SER A 534 -6.14 6.64 9.96
C SER A 534 -4.68 6.65 9.42
N GLY A 535 -3.71 6.49 10.31
CA GLY A 535 -2.28 6.52 10.01
C GLY A 535 -1.67 7.91 9.84
N LYS A 536 -2.40 9.01 10.10
CA LYS A 536 -1.85 10.37 10.12
C LYS A 536 -1.61 10.86 11.55
N PRO A 537 -0.62 11.76 11.79
CA PRO A 537 -0.38 12.28 13.13
C PRO A 537 -1.52 13.20 13.59
N ALA A 538 -2.20 12.82 14.65
CA ALA A 538 -3.06 13.69 15.45
C ALA A 538 -2.17 14.59 16.32
N SER A 539 -2.45 15.88 16.37
CA SER A 539 -1.57 16.86 17.05
C SER A 539 -2.37 17.84 17.91
N VAL A 540 -1.77 18.27 19.02
CA VAL A 540 -2.27 19.34 19.89
C VAL A 540 -1.14 20.31 20.24
N THR A 541 -1.46 21.58 20.50
CA THR A 541 -0.50 22.56 21.01
C THR A 541 -0.78 22.80 22.48
N VAL A 542 0.26 22.75 23.31
CA VAL A 542 0.11 23.03 24.75
C VAL A 542 -0.18 24.52 24.95
N PRO A 543 -1.22 24.89 25.74
CA PRO A 543 -1.57 26.28 25.98
C PRO A 543 -0.46 27.08 26.67
N ALA A 544 -0.38 28.37 26.35
CA ALA A 544 0.56 29.29 26.98
C ALA A 544 0.38 29.36 28.51
N GLY A 545 1.49 29.58 29.22
CA GLY A 545 1.50 29.72 30.69
C GLY A 545 1.45 28.42 31.49
N GLN A 546 1.34 27.25 30.83
CA GLN A 546 1.30 25.94 31.51
C GLN A 546 2.68 25.36 31.80
N LEU A 547 3.65 25.63 30.91
CA LEU A 547 4.98 25.04 30.98
C LEU A 547 6.05 26.04 31.43
N LYS A 548 7.11 25.56 32.09
CA LYS A 548 8.24 26.38 32.57
C LYS A 548 9.56 25.85 32.04
N ASP A 549 10.48 26.77 31.76
CA ASP A 549 11.86 26.44 31.40
C ASP A 549 12.55 25.57 32.47
N GLY A 550 13.38 24.62 32.01
CA GLY A 550 14.13 23.70 32.87
C GLY A 550 13.30 22.60 33.52
N LYS A 551 11.98 22.54 33.30
CA LYS A 551 11.11 21.48 33.83
C LYS A 551 10.91 20.33 32.85
N THR A 552 10.71 19.14 33.41
CA THR A 552 10.30 17.93 32.67
C THR A 552 8.81 17.69 32.86
N TYR A 553 8.14 17.39 31.75
CA TYR A 553 6.73 17.02 31.68
C TYR A 553 6.61 15.64 31.06
N LYS A 554 5.44 15.03 31.21
CA LYS A 554 5.09 13.77 30.55
C LYS A 554 3.71 13.85 29.94
N PHE A 555 3.53 13.17 28.83
CA PHE A 555 2.23 13.02 28.20
C PHE A 555 1.96 11.58 27.78
N ARG A 556 0.68 11.26 27.64
CA ARG A 556 0.19 10.02 27.04
C ARG A 556 -1.05 10.30 26.21
N THR A 557 -1.48 9.32 25.45
CA THR A 557 -2.48 9.47 24.40
C THR A 557 -3.49 8.34 24.41
N ASN A 558 -4.71 8.61 23.95
CA ASN A 558 -5.75 7.60 23.72
C ASN A 558 -6.58 8.02 22.48
N ALA A 559 -6.91 7.05 21.63
CA ALA A 559 -7.56 7.28 20.34
C ALA A 559 -9.07 7.12 20.42
N TYR A 560 -9.79 7.86 19.57
CA TYR A 560 -11.24 7.76 19.40
C TYR A 560 -11.60 7.86 17.91
N ASP A 561 -12.45 6.96 17.42
CA ASP A 561 -12.84 6.85 15.99
C ASP A 561 -14.18 7.54 15.66
N GLY A 562 -14.84 8.15 16.66
CA GLY A 562 -16.19 8.72 16.53
C GLY A 562 -17.31 7.84 17.07
N THR A 563 -17.01 6.57 17.37
CA THR A 563 -17.93 5.61 17.98
C THR A 563 -17.35 5.09 19.30
N HIS A 564 -16.07 4.71 19.32
CA HIS A 564 -15.41 4.03 20.42
C HIS A 564 -14.01 4.57 20.70
N TYR A 565 -13.70 4.64 22.00
CA TYR A 565 -12.35 4.87 22.47
C TYR A 565 -11.56 3.56 22.46
N ASN A 566 -10.26 3.69 22.21
CA ASN A 566 -9.34 2.63 22.56
C ASN A 566 -9.38 2.38 24.08
N LEU A 567 -9.24 1.12 24.51
CA LEU A 567 -9.33 0.74 25.93
C LEU A 567 -8.10 1.18 26.73
N ASN A 568 -6.94 1.30 26.08
CA ASN A 568 -5.69 1.59 26.76
C ASN A 568 -5.20 3.00 26.45
N TRP A 569 -4.71 3.66 27.48
CA TRP A 569 -3.82 4.80 27.27
C TRP A 569 -2.44 4.30 26.84
N SER A 570 -1.79 5.04 25.96
CA SER A 570 -0.39 4.79 25.63
C SER A 570 0.52 4.94 26.88
N PRO A 571 1.73 4.34 26.85
CA PRO A 571 2.73 4.62 27.86
C PRO A 571 3.08 6.11 27.94
N TRP A 572 3.45 6.58 29.14
CA TRP A 572 3.91 7.94 29.34
C TRP A 572 5.20 8.21 28.55
N THR A 573 5.22 9.32 27.81
CA THR A 573 6.37 9.86 27.08
C THR A 573 6.80 11.17 27.75
N GLN A 574 8.10 11.33 27.99
CA GLN A 574 8.63 12.53 28.66
C GLN A 574 9.18 13.55 27.68
N PHE A 575 9.06 14.83 28.03
CA PHE A 575 9.73 15.92 27.36
C PHE A 575 10.22 16.98 28.34
N VAL A 576 11.35 17.61 28.02
CA VAL A 576 11.96 18.69 28.80
C VAL A 576 11.87 20.00 28.03
N VAL A 577 11.49 21.06 28.73
CA VAL A 577 11.39 22.41 28.18
C VAL A 577 12.71 23.13 28.39
N LEU A 578 13.38 23.48 27.29
CA LEU A 578 14.66 24.19 27.27
C LEU A 578 14.55 25.38 26.32
N THR A 579 14.15 26.53 26.87
CA THR A 579 14.02 27.81 26.16
C THR A 579 15.22 28.72 26.33
N THR A 580 16.10 28.43 27.30
CA THR A 580 17.32 29.21 27.54
C THR A 580 18.48 28.67 26.70
N PRO A 581 19.05 29.44 25.75
CA PRO A 581 20.19 28.99 24.96
C PRO A 581 21.46 28.79 25.78
N PRO A 582 22.40 27.94 25.31
CA PRO A 582 23.73 27.83 25.93
C PRO A 582 24.51 29.14 26.00
N GLY A 583 25.38 29.27 27.00
CA GLY A 583 26.37 30.35 27.05
C GLY A 583 27.44 30.23 25.96
N ALA A 584 28.30 31.26 25.85
CA ALA A 584 29.44 31.21 24.95
C ALA A 584 30.43 30.10 25.36
N PRO A 585 31.14 29.45 24.41
CA PRO A 585 32.20 28.51 24.73
C PRO A 585 33.19 29.05 25.78
N ALA A 586 33.60 28.21 26.73
CA ALA A 586 34.52 28.61 27.79
C ALA A 586 35.90 28.99 27.22
N LYS A 587 36.36 28.23 26.23
CA LYS A 587 37.69 28.38 25.62
C LYS A 587 37.67 28.00 24.14
N ILE A 588 38.42 28.72 23.33
CA ILE A 588 38.89 28.27 22.01
C ILE A 588 40.42 28.27 22.09
N ALA A 589 41.07 27.25 21.55
CA ALA A 589 42.53 27.15 21.53
C ALA A 589 43.02 26.53 20.22
N SER A 590 44.17 26.99 19.73
CA SER A 590 44.85 26.36 18.60
C SER A 590 46.36 26.37 18.81
N THR A 591 47.01 25.25 18.50
CA THR A 591 48.48 25.15 18.44
C THR A 591 49.01 25.49 17.04
N ASP A 592 48.17 25.33 16.02
CA ASP A 592 48.49 25.72 14.65
C ASP A 592 48.55 27.24 14.54
N TYR A 593 47.59 27.93 15.16
CA TYR A 593 47.38 29.37 15.12
C TYR A 593 47.15 29.97 16.53
N PRO A 594 48.20 30.41 17.25
CA PRO A 594 48.06 31.02 18.56
C PRO A 594 47.28 32.36 18.53
N GLU A 595 46.45 32.58 19.54
CA GLU A 595 45.57 33.75 19.64
C GLU A 595 46.35 35.07 19.65
N GLY A 596 45.91 36.04 18.85
CA GLY A 596 46.52 37.36 18.73
C GLY A 596 47.91 37.39 18.09
N ALA A 597 48.49 36.25 17.73
CA ALA A 597 49.81 36.14 17.15
C ALA A 597 49.76 36.05 15.62
N TRP A 598 50.80 36.59 14.96
CA TRP A 598 51.02 36.37 13.53
C TRP A 598 51.86 35.12 13.33
N THR A 599 51.38 34.18 12.51
CA THR A 599 52.09 32.95 12.17
C THR A 599 52.15 32.74 10.66
N PRO A 600 53.16 32.03 10.13
CA PRO A 600 53.14 31.58 8.74
C PRO A 600 51.87 30.76 8.48
N ASN A 601 51.20 30.96 7.35
CA ASN A 601 50.02 30.15 7.01
C ASN A 601 50.46 28.68 6.83
N LYS A 602 49.92 27.79 7.65
CA LYS A 602 50.16 26.34 7.65
C LYS A 602 49.12 25.54 6.86
N GLY A 603 48.21 26.22 6.15
CA GLY A 603 47.01 25.64 5.57
C GLY A 603 45.91 25.49 6.63
N THR A 604 45.18 24.39 6.60
CA THR A 604 44.11 24.10 7.56
C THR A 604 44.65 24.00 8.99
N GLY A 605 43.99 24.64 9.95
CA GLY A 605 44.35 24.60 11.36
C GLY A 605 43.27 23.98 12.23
N ASN A 606 43.68 23.31 13.29
CA ASN A 606 42.79 22.75 14.29
C ASN A 606 42.52 23.76 15.41
N PHE A 607 41.24 23.94 15.73
CA PHE A 607 40.76 24.78 16.82
C PHE A 607 39.94 23.93 17.78
N ASP A 608 40.41 23.80 19.01
CA ASP A 608 39.73 23.11 20.07
C ASP A 608 38.75 24.05 20.76
N ILE A 609 37.47 23.89 20.44
CA ILE A 609 36.38 24.65 21.06
C ILE A 609 35.89 23.86 22.27
N THR A 610 36.06 24.41 23.46
CA THR A 610 35.59 23.82 24.72
C THR A 610 34.27 24.51 25.14
N PRO A 611 33.12 23.82 25.08
CA PRO A 611 31.86 24.37 25.55
C PRO A 611 31.91 24.67 27.06
N GLY A 612 31.14 25.68 27.50
CA GLY A 612 30.95 25.96 28.93
C GLY A 612 30.13 24.89 29.66
N ALA A 613 29.88 25.11 30.95
CA ALA A 613 28.98 24.26 31.73
C ALA A 613 27.52 24.47 31.25
N GLY A 614 26.73 23.39 31.22
CA GLY A 614 25.32 23.43 30.80
C GLY A 614 24.95 22.30 29.85
N ASP A 615 23.73 22.35 29.29
CA ASP A 615 23.30 21.42 28.26
C ASP A 615 24.00 21.72 26.93
N VAL A 616 24.83 20.79 26.48
CA VAL A 616 25.53 20.86 25.20
C VAL A 616 25.39 19.52 24.50
N ARG A 617 25.06 19.59 23.22
CA ARG A 617 24.91 18.46 22.31
C ARG A 617 25.82 18.60 21.09
N GLY A 618 26.12 19.82 20.68
CA GLY A 618 27.08 20.07 19.61
C GLY A 618 27.77 21.43 19.65
N ILE A 619 28.76 21.57 18.77
CA ILE A 619 29.44 22.83 18.44
C ILE A 619 29.21 23.14 16.97
N GLU A 620 28.85 24.38 16.69
CA GLU A 620 28.99 24.97 15.37
C GLU A 620 30.17 25.94 15.38
N SER A 621 30.89 26.00 14.28
CA SER A 621 31.99 26.93 14.10
C SER A 621 31.88 27.65 12.75
N ARG A 622 32.55 28.78 12.61
CA ARG A 622 32.76 29.41 11.30
C ARG A 622 34.08 30.17 11.32
N THR A 623 34.65 30.35 10.14
CA THR A 623 35.86 31.15 9.95
C THR A 623 35.47 32.46 9.27
N ASN A 624 36.02 33.59 9.72
CA ASN A 624 35.90 34.90 9.10
C ASN A 624 34.45 35.33 8.77
N GLY A 625 33.49 35.02 9.64
CA GLY A 625 32.07 35.36 9.45
C GLY A 625 31.34 34.54 8.39
N GLY A 626 31.94 33.45 7.89
CA GLY A 626 31.35 32.53 6.91
C GLY A 626 30.11 31.78 7.41
N ALA A 627 29.65 30.79 6.62
CA ALA A 627 28.55 29.94 7.06
C ALA A 627 28.94 29.13 8.29
N TRP A 628 28.00 28.95 9.22
CA TRP A 628 28.16 27.99 10.30
C TRP A 628 28.37 26.59 9.71
N THR A 629 29.42 25.91 10.17
CA THR A 629 29.70 24.52 9.82
C THR A 629 28.59 23.61 10.32
N VAL A 630 28.53 22.40 9.76
CA VAL A 630 27.69 21.33 10.31
C VAL A 630 28.03 21.12 11.78
N GLU A 631 26.99 20.93 12.58
CA GLU A 631 27.07 20.67 14.01
C GLU A 631 27.95 19.43 14.29
N LYS A 632 29.04 19.61 15.03
CA LYS A 632 29.86 18.50 15.54
C LYS A 632 29.39 18.09 16.92
N PRO A 633 29.25 16.79 17.23
CA PRO A 633 28.90 16.32 18.58
C PRO A 633 29.89 16.83 19.63
N ALA A 634 29.38 17.34 20.75
CA ALA A 634 30.20 17.94 21.80
C ALA A 634 29.63 17.68 23.20
N VAL A 635 30.51 17.75 24.21
CA VAL A 635 30.15 17.59 25.63
C VAL A 635 30.72 18.79 26.40
N ALA A 636 29.95 19.29 27.36
CA ALA A 636 30.37 20.39 28.24
C ALA A 636 31.75 20.14 28.87
N GLY A 637 32.62 21.14 28.84
CA GLY A 637 33.97 21.08 29.43
C GLY A 637 34.98 20.19 28.69
N LYS A 638 34.61 19.59 27.54
CA LYS A 638 35.53 18.81 26.70
C LYS A 638 35.85 19.55 25.39
N PRO A 639 37.12 19.64 24.98
CA PRO A 639 37.48 20.26 23.71
C PRO A 639 36.92 19.44 22.54
N THR A 640 36.29 20.13 21.59
CA THR A 640 35.84 19.58 20.31
C THR A 640 36.62 20.25 19.21
N THR A 641 37.41 19.47 18.47
CA THR A 641 38.27 20.00 17.40
C THR A 641 37.46 20.31 16.15
N VAL A 642 37.52 21.57 15.72
CA VAL A 642 37.03 22.03 14.43
C VAL A 642 38.21 22.45 13.57
N THR A 643 38.09 22.26 12.26
CA THR A 643 39.09 22.68 11.29
C THR A 643 38.69 24.02 10.73
N GLY A 644 39.55 25.02 10.92
CA GLY A 644 39.46 26.33 10.29
C GLY A 644 40.42 26.41 9.12
N MET A 645 40.00 27.02 8.02
CA MET A 645 40.88 27.33 6.90
C MET A 645 41.13 28.83 6.92
N PRO A 646 42.33 29.29 7.35
CA PRO A 646 42.67 30.69 7.35
C PRO A 646 43.08 31.20 5.98
N ASP A 647 42.83 32.48 5.76
CA ASP A 647 43.26 33.25 4.60
C ASP A 647 44.81 33.25 4.50
N GLU A 648 45.34 33.40 3.28
CA GLU A 648 46.78 33.39 3.00
C GLU A 648 47.58 34.47 3.76
N ARG A 649 46.98 35.65 3.99
CA ARG A 649 47.58 36.76 4.75
C ARG A 649 46.51 37.67 5.35
N GLY A 650 46.50 37.87 6.66
CA GLY A 650 45.59 38.81 7.32
C GLY A 650 45.21 38.42 8.75
N MET A 651 44.42 39.28 9.39
CA MET A 651 43.76 38.90 10.64
C MET A 651 42.60 37.95 10.31
N ASN A 652 42.65 36.77 10.89
CA ASN A 652 41.66 35.72 10.81
C ASN A 652 40.93 35.57 12.14
N ARG A 653 39.73 35.02 12.06
CA ARG A 653 38.81 34.85 13.18
C ARG A 653 38.14 33.49 13.09
N ILE A 654 38.22 32.71 14.16
CA ILE A 654 37.36 31.55 14.38
C ILE A 654 36.28 31.92 15.38
N GLU A 655 35.03 31.67 15.00
CA GLU A 655 33.86 31.83 15.84
C GLU A 655 33.29 30.46 16.17
N GLY A 656 33.05 30.21 17.46
CA GLY A 656 32.45 28.97 17.94
C GLY A 656 31.22 29.25 18.78
N ARG A 657 30.18 28.42 18.67
CA ARG A 657 29.01 28.44 19.57
C ARG A 657 28.54 27.03 19.91
N ALA A 658 27.98 26.88 21.10
CA ALA A 658 27.36 25.63 21.52
C ALA A 658 25.90 25.52 21.07
N VAL A 659 25.45 24.30 20.83
CA VAL A 659 24.07 23.93 20.51
C VAL A 659 23.59 22.93 21.57
N ASP A 660 22.41 23.17 22.14
CA ASP A 660 21.80 22.29 23.15
C ASP A 660 20.94 21.19 22.52
N ARG A 661 20.29 20.37 23.37
CA ARG A 661 19.42 19.28 22.91
C ARG A 661 18.09 19.77 22.33
N ALA A 662 17.67 21.01 22.61
CA ALA A 662 16.48 21.63 22.01
C ALA A 662 16.80 22.43 20.73
N ASP A 663 18.03 22.32 20.20
CA ASP A 663 18.56 23.08 19.06
C ASP A 663 18.69 24.59 19.29
N ASN A 664 18.67 25.07 20.54
CA ASN A 664 18.97 26.48 20.82
C ASN A 664 20.44 26.78 20.50
N LYS A 665 20.68 27.92 19.87
CA LYS A 665 22.02 28.38 19.48
C LYS A 665 22.56 29.34 20.52
N GLY A 666 23.67 28.95 21.15
CA GLY A 666 24.30 29.73 22.19
C GLY A 666 25.03 30.98 21.69
N LEU A 667 25.51 31.78 22.64
CA LEU A 667 26.35 32.94 22.35
C LEU A 667 27.67 32.52 21.65
N VAL A 668 28.22 33.43 20.84
CA VAL A 668 29.43 33.18 20.07
C VAL A 668 30.67 33.55 20.90
N LYS A 669 31.68 32.67 20.91
CA LYS A 669 33.04 32.97 21.36
C LYS A 669 33.91 33.19 20.12
N VAL A 670 34.70 34.25 20.16
CA VAL A 670 35.59 34.68 19.08
C VAL A 670 37.04 34.35 19.45
N TYR A 671 37.83 33.93 18.46
CA TYR A 671 39.26 33.64 18.58
C TYR A 671 39.98 34.26 17.37
N ASP A 672 40.72 35.35 17.61
CA ASP A 672 41.41 36.12 16.57
C ASP A 672 42.89 35.73 16.48
N TYR A 673 43.44 35.62 15.26
CA TYR A 673 44.84 35.28 15.01
C TYR A 673 45.30 35.86 13.67
N GLY A 674 46.59 36.09 13.49
CA GLY A 674 47.15 36.60 12.24
C GLY A 674 47.82 35.49 11.41
N THR A 675 47.62 35.50 10.10
CA THR A 675 48.38 34.68 9.15
C THR A 675 49.21 35.55 8.20
N GLY A 676 50.44 35.17 7.90
CA GLY A 676 51.33 35.96 7.03
C GLY A 676 51.92 37.19 7.74
N GLN A 677 52.01 38.35 7.06
CA GLN A 677 52.46 39.61 7.71
C GLN A 677 51.37 40.69 7.75
N GLY A 678 51.37 41.50 8.82
CA GLY A 678 50.28 42.42 9.20
C GLY A 678 50.03 43.64 8.29
N PRO A 679 48.87 44.32 8.46
CA PRO A 679 48.33 45.24 7.44
C PRO A 679 48.62 46.73 7.68
N ILE A 680 48.56 47.50 6.58
CA ILE A 680 48.51 48.98 6.45
C ILE A 680 47.08 49.37 5.97
N SER A 681 46.52 50.49 6.45
CA SER A 681 45.08 50.84 6.45
C SER A 681 44.46 51.46 5.16
N GLY A 682 43.16 51.16 4.89
CA GLY A 682 42.15 52.16 4.43
C GLY A 682 41.56 52.10 3.01
N ASP A 683 40.76 51.08 2.69
CA ASP A 683 39.67 51.01 1.67
C ASP A 683 39.09 49.59 1.82
N THR A 684 37.76 49.38 1.86
CA THR A 684 37.20 48.01 1.96
C THR A 684 37.28 47.34 0.59
N ALA A 685 38.49 46.94 0.20
CA ALA A 685 38.73 46.18 -1.01
C ALA A 685 38.12 44.78 -0.88
N ILE A 686 37.26 44.44 -1.83
CA ILE A 686 36.70 43.10 -2.01
C ILE A 686 37.80 42.24 -2.71
N PRO A 687 37.85 40.90 -2.50
CA PRO A 687 39.06 40.08 -2.71
C PRO A 687 39.86 40.29 -4.00
N ASP A 688 41.16 40.07 -3.85
CA ASP A 688 42.21 40.16 -4.86
C ASP A 688 42.09 39.05 -5.90
N GLY A 689 42.08 39.41 -7.19
CA GLY A 689 42.23 38.43 -8.28
C GLY A 689 43.66 37.86 -8.28
N GLY A 690 43.79 36.54 -8.10
CA GLY A 690 45.08 35.85 -8.12
C GLY A 690 45.92 36.19 -9.36
N ALA A 691 47.25 36.24 -9.20
CA ALA A 691 48.17 36.57 -10.29
C ALA A 691 48.47 35.33 -11.14
N ASP A 692 47.90 35.25 -12.35
CA ASP A 692 48.38 34.35 -13.40
C ASP A 692 49.33 35.10 -14.35
N GLN A 693 50.48 34.49 -14.65
CA GLN A 693 51.60 35.10 -15.39
C GLN A 693 51.63 34.80 -16.90
N ASP A 694 50.58 34.25 -17.51
CA ASP A 694 50.61 33.94 -18.94
C ASP A 694 49.88 34.98 -19.82
N PRO A 695 50.52 35.51 -20.89
CA PRO A 695 49.85 36.34 -21.87
C PRO A 695 48.84 35.50 -22.69
N ILE A 696 47.59 35.93 -22.69
CA ILE A 696 46.46 35.20 -23.30
C ILE A 696 46.39 35.49 -24.82
N PRO A 697 46.32 34.46 -25.69
CA PRO A 697 45.98 34.61 -27.10
C PRO A 697 44.53 35.11 -27.29
N GLU A 698 44.34 36.06 -28.20
CA GLU A 698 43.09 36.80 -28.41
C GLU A 698 41.88 35.98 -28.93
N GLU A 699 42.07 34.68 -29.23
CA GLU A 699 41.11 33.87 -30.00
C GLU A 699 40.62 32.55 -29.35
N GLU A 700 40.88 32.27 -28.06
CA GLU A 700 40.41 31.00 -27.47
C GLU A 700 38.85 30.89 -27.41
N PRO A 701 38.25 29.85 -28.05
CA PRO A 701 36.81 29.61 -28.02
C PRO A 701 36.30 29.40 -26.59
N TYR A 702 35.04 29.77 -26.35
CA TYR A 702 34.39 29.53 -25.06
C TYR A 702 34.14 28.04 -24.81
N GLU A 703 34.79 27.47 -23.79
CA GLU A 703 34.49 26.13 -23.29
C GLU A 703 33.49 26.20 -22.13
N ALA A 704 32.20 26.02 -22.43
CA ALA A 704 31.23 25.65 -21.39
C ALA A 704 31.63 24.27 -20.84
N GLU A 705 31.79 24.16 -19.52
CA GLU A 705 31.93 22.86 -18.86
C GLU A 705 30.51 22.34 -18.58
N ASP A 706 30.06 21.41 -19.42
CA ASP A 706 28.79 20.71 -19.27
C ASP A 706 28.97 19.57 -18.26
N VAL A 707 28.77 19.86 -16.97
CA VAL A 707 28.91 18.88 -15.89
C VAL A 707 27.63 18.02 -15.79
N PRO A 708 27.72 16.68 -15.77
CA PRO A 708 26.55 15.82 -15.62
C PRO A 708 25.80 16.09 -14.30
N GLU A 709 24.51 16.40 -14.39
CA GLU A 709 23.66 16.70 -13.24
C GLU A 709 22.51 15.71 -13.09
N LYS A 710 22.35 15.17 -11.87
CA LYS A 710 21.28 14.25 -11.55
C LYS A 710 19.94 15.00 -11.50
N GLN A 711 18.97 14.50 -12.24
CA GLN A 711 17.63 15.04 -12.33
C GLN A 711 16.66 14.27 -11.43
N PRO A 712 15.54 14.88 -11.01
CA PRO A 712 14.45 14.18 -10.34
C PRO A 712 13.95 13.00 -11.19
N SER A 713 13.57 11.89 -10.53
CA SER A 713 12.99 10.73 -11.21
C SER A 713 11.62 11.07 -11.83
N PRO A 714 11.31 10.63 -13.05
CA PRO A 714 10.19 11.16 -13.84
C PRO A 714 8.79 10.59 -13.54
N HIS A 715 8.60 9.73 -12.54
CA HIS A 715 7.28 9.18 -12.20
C HIS A 715 7.15 8.91 -10.70
N GLY A 716 5.90 8.89 -10.20
CA GLY A 716 5.54 8.56 -8.82
C GLY A 716 6.11 7.22 -8.33
N ALA A 717 5.83 6.88 -7.06
CA ALA A 717 6.43 5.72 -6.38
C ALA A 717 6.39 4.47 -7.28
N PRO A 718 7.52 3.76 -7.43
CA PRO A 718 7.54 2.52 -8.21
C PRO A 718 6.52 1.53 -7.65
N SER A 719 5.81 0.83 -8.54
CA SER A 719 4.96 -0.30 -8.15
C SER A 719 5.81 -1.33 -7.41
N GLU A 720 5.28 -1.91 -6.34
CA GLU A 720 6.03 -2.91 -5.57
C GLU A 720 6.25 -4.18 -6.40
N PRO A 721 7.39 -4.88 -6.23
CA PRO A 721 7.63 -6.16 -6.89
C PRO A 721 6.52 -7.16 -6.59
N GLY A 722 6.01 -7.86 -7.61
CA GLY A 722 4.84 -8.73 -7.46
C GLY A 722 3.49 -8.01 -7.50
N SER A 723 3.46 -6.67 -7.65
CA SER A 723 2.22 -5.94 -7.96
C SER A 723 1.74 -6.21 -9.39
N ARG A 724 0.41 -6.21 -9.57
CA ARG A 724 -0.27 -6.29 -10.87
C ARG A 724 -0.70 -4.93 -11.44
N ASP A 725 -0.18 -3.81 -10.91
CA ASP A 725 -0.58 -2.45 -11.31
C ASP A 725 -0.15 -2.06 -12.74
N ASN A 726 0.92 -2.67 -13.25
CA ASN A 726 1.48 -2.42 -14.59
C ASN A 726 1.59 -3.72 -15.39
N CYS A 727 0.46 -4.39 -15.57
CA CYS A 727 0.36 -5.61 -16.37
C CYS A 727 -0.06 -5.34 -17.80
N TYR A 728 0.56 -6.05 -18.72
CA TYR A 728 0.23 -6.07 -20.12
C TYR A 728 -0.38 -7.44 -20.45
N THR A 729 -1.50 -7.42 -21.13
CA THR A 729 -2.07 -8.64 -21.71
C THR A 729 -1.16 -9.13 -22.82
N THR A 730 -0.99 -10.45 -22.89
CA THR A 730 -0.24 -11.08 -23.99
C THR A 730 -1.21 -11.53 -25.09
N ASP A 731 -0.69 -11.93 -26.24
CA ASP A 731 -1.50 -12.61 -27.27
C ASP A 731 -2.05 -13.98 -26.80
N ASN A 732 -1.54 -14.50 -25.69
CA ASN A 732 -2.16 -15.55 -24.90
C ASN A 732 -3.05 -14.91 -23.80
N PRO A 733 -4.38 -15.05 -23.88
CA PRO A 733 -5.31 -14.40 -22.94
C PRO A 733 -5.20 -14.93 -21.51
N ASP A 734 -4.56 -16.09 -21.32
CA ASP A 734 -4.36 -16.71 -20.01
C ASP A 734 -3.03 -16.28 -19.36
N ILE A 735 -2.27 -15.38 -19.98
CA ILE A 735 -0.99 -14.89 -19.47
C ILE A 735 -1.00 -13.36 -19.43
N GLU A 736 -0.52 -12.83 -18.31
CA GLU A 736 -0.18 -11.41 -18.16
C GLU A 736 1.31 -11.27 -17.82
N MET A 737 1.95 -10.27 -18.42
CA MET A 737 3.32 -9.86 -18.09
C MET A 737 3.26 -8.50 -17.39
N CYS A 738 3.76 -8.42 -16.17
CA CYS A 738 3.75 -7.21 -15.36
C CYS A 738 5.16 -6.66 -15.18
N GLN A 739 5.30 -5.33 -15.18
CA GLN A 739 6.58 -4.67 -15.04
C GLN A 739 6.61 -3.71 -13.86
N SER A 740 7.65 -3.78 -13.06
CA SER A 740 7.97 -2.78 -12.05
C SER A 740 9.41 -2.29 -12.20
N ARG A 741 9.69 -1.12 -11.62
CA ARG A 741 11.00 -0.46 -11.69
C ARG A 741 11.62 -0.44 -10.31
N LYS A 742 12.88 -0.79 -10.21
CA LYS A 742 13.65 -0.60 -8.98
C LYS A 742 14.82 0.35 -9.21
N TYR A 743 14.94 1.30 -8.28
CA TYR A 743 16.06 2.24 -8.17
C TYR A 743 16.90 1.98 -6.90
N ASP A 744 16.84 0.76 -6.36
CA ASP A 744 17.62 0.35 -5.19
C ASP A 744 19.12 0.63 -5.42
N THR A 745 19.82 1.07 -4.39
CA THR A 745 21.28 1.20 -4.36
C THR A 745 22.03 -0.06 -4.83
N GLU A 746 21.53 -1.27 -4.55
CA GLU A 746 22.15 -2.52 -4.99
C GLU A 746 21.94 -2.77 -6.49
N ILE A 747 20.75 -2.49 -7.01
CA ILE A 747 20.43 -2.59 -8.44
C ILE A 747 21.15 -1.51 -9.23
N THR A 748 21.29 -0.31 -8.66
CA THR A 748 22.10 0.78 -9.23
C THR A 748 23.58 0.38 -9.28
N ARG A 749 24.10 -0.28 -8.24
CA ARG A 749 25.46 -0.83 -8.21
C ARG A 749 25.67 -2.00 -9.18
N ALA A 750 24.62 -2.79 -9.46
CA ALA A 750 24.70 -3.86 -10.46
C ALA A 750 24.62 -3.29 -11.90
N ALA A 751 23.81 -2.24 -12.13
CA ALA A 751 23.70 -1.56 -13.43
C ALA A 751 25.03 -0.94 -13.90
N THR A 752 25.93 -0.61 -12.98
CA THR A 752 27.25 -0.08 -13.31
C THR A 752 28.24 -1.15 -13.78
N ALA A 753 27.92 -2.44 -13.58
CA ALA A 753 28.69 -3.57 -14.08
C ALA A 753 28.35 -3.96 -15.54
N LEU A 754 27.37 -3.30 -16.18
CA LEU A 754 27.14 -3.45 -17.62
C LEU A 754 28.40 -3.03 -18.39
N ALA A 755 29.02 -3.97 -19.10
CA ALA A 755 30.31 -3.75 -19.75
C ALA A 755 30.29 -2.46 -20.58
N ALA A 756 31.24 -1.57 -20.31
CA ALA A 756 31.45 -0.35 -21.08
C ALA A 756 32.00 -0.76 -22.46
N PRO A 757 31.31 -0.46 -23.57
CA PRO A 757 31.89 -0.64 -24.89
C PRO A 757 33.14 0.23 -25.02
N THR A 758 34.10 -0.22 -25.82
CA THR A 758 35.30 0.58 -26.15
C THR A 758 34.96 1.88 -26.89
N ASP A 759 33.73 2.03 -27.41
CA ASP A 759 33.20 3.15 -28.18
C ASP A 759 32.00 3.86 -27.49
N ALA A 760 32.10 4.24 -26.22
CA ALA A 760 30.98 4.84 -25.47
C ALA A 760 30.30 6.03 -26.19
N LEU A 761 28.96 6.03 -26.29
CA LEU A 761 28.21 7.13 -26.91
C LEU A 761 28.21 8.37 -25.99
N VAL A 762 28.02 8.12 -24.70
CA VAL A 762 28.15 9.11 -23.62
C VAL A 762 29.21 8.60 -22.65
N SER A 763 30.41 9.17 -22.73
CA SER A 763 31.62 8.64 -22.07
C SER A 763 31.46 8.53 -20.54
N TRP A 764 30.87 9.53 -19.90
CA TRP A 764 30.66 9.57 -18.45
C TRP A 764 29.51 8.67 -17.97
N CYS A 765 28.64 8.16 -18.86
CA CYS A 765 27.56 7.25 -18.45
C CYS A 765 28.09 5.88 -18.01
N SER A 766 29.31 5.53 -18.41
CA SER A 766 30.00 4.32 -17.96
C SER A 766 30.51 4.40 -16.52
N ASP A 767 30.60 5.60 -15.93
CA ASP A 767 31.09 5.80 -14.57
C ASP A 767 30.14 5.16 -13.53
N PRO A 768 30.65 4.31 -12.61
CA PRO A 768 29.82 3.67 -11.60
C PRO A 768 29.23 4.63 -10.56
N THR A 769 29.77 5.84 -10.41
CA THR A 769 29.26 6.88 -9.51
C THR A 769 28.06 7.63 -10.09
N VAL A 770 27.86 7.55 -11.41
CA VAL A 770 26.73 8.14 -12.11
C VAL A 770 25.54 7.18 -12.05
N GLY A 771 24.56 7.47 -11.19
CA GLY A 771 23.36 6.67 -10.98
C GLY A 771 22.06 7.44 -11.13
N GLY A 772 21.00 6.77 -11.57
CA GLY A 772 19.67 7.35 -11.79
C GLY A 772 19.53 8.00 -13.17
N TYR A 773 18.88 9.16 -13.22
CA TYR A 773 18.71 9.97 -14.44
C TYR A 773 19.63 11.19 -14.36
N THR A 774 20.61 11.28 -15.25
CA THR A 774 21.65 12.33 -15.25
C THR A 774 21.76 12.94 -16.63
N LEU A 775 21.83 14.27 -16.71
CA LEU A 775 21.86 15.02 -17.98
C LEU A 775 22.96 16.08 -17.98
N THR A 776 23.44 16.40 -19.17
CA THR A 776 23.99 17.71 -19.53
C THR A 776 23.05 18.39 -20.52
N CYS A 777 23.44 19.53 -21.11
CA CYS A 777 22.64 20.18 -22.15
C CYS A 777 22.39 19.28 -23.37
N ARG A 778 23.31 18.35 -23.68
CA ARG A 778 23.25 17.53 -24.91
C ARG A 778 23.50 16.04 -24.71
N GLU A 779 23.88 15.60 -23.52
CA GLU A 779 24.11 14.19 -23.24
C GLU A 779 23.23 13.73 -22.08
N GLY A 780 22.73 12.50 -22.15
CA GLY A 780 21.87 11.93 -21.12
C GLY A 780 22.21 10.48 -20.81
N CYS A 781 22.07 10.12 -19.54
CA CYS A 781 22.32 8.77 -19.03
C CYS A 781 21.17 8.36 -18.10
N HIS A 782 20.58 7.19 -18.35
CA HIS A 782 19.61 6.59 -17.45
C HIS A 782 20.02 5.16 -17.11
N LYS A 783 20.05 4.82 -15.82
CA LYS A 783 20.29 3.46 -15.32
C LYS A 783 19.13 3.03 -14.43
N VAL A 784 18.51 1.88 -14.73
CA VAL A 784 17.33 1.36 -14.02
C VAL A 784 17.31 -0.17 -14.00
N GLY A 785 16.79 -0.75 -12.92
CA GLY A 785 16.43 -2.17 -12.89
C GLY A 785 14.97 -2.38 -13.24
N VAL A 786 14.71 -3.29 -14.18
CA VAL A 786 13.38 -3.68 -14.63
C VAL A 786 13.06 -5.05 -14.06
N VAL A 787 12.03 -5.14 -13.23
CA VAL A 787 11.51 -6.41 -12.71
C VAL A 787 10.30 -6.79 -13.56
N VAL A 788 10.29 -8.01 -14.07
CA VAL A 788 9.26 -8.54 -14.95
C VAL A 788 8.67 -9.79 -14.30
N ASP A 789 7.38 -9.77 -14.05
CA ASP A 789 6.61 -10.86 -13.44
C ASP A 789 5.63 -11.44 -14.45
N TRP A 790 5.52 -12.78 -14.52
CA TRP A 790 4.51 -13.45 -15.32
C TRP A 790 3.43 -14.06 -14.43
N TRP A 791 2.18 -13.88 -14.83
CA TRP A 791 1.01 -14.39 -14.14
C TRP A 791 0.16 -15.23 -15.07
N GLN A 792 -0.32 -16.37 -14.58
CA GLN A 792 -1.35 -17.15 -15.23
C GLN A 792 -2.72 -16.65 -14.78
N ILE A 793 -3.51 -16.22 -15.74
CA ILE A 793 -4.89 -15.81 -15.56
C ILE A 793 -5.78 -16.96 -16.01
N SER A 794 -6.77 -17.33 -15.21
CA SER A 794 -7.77 -18.30 -15.63
C SER A 794 -9.15 -17.87 -15.13
N ASN A 795 -10.16 -18.11 -15.96
CA ASN A 795 -11.54 -17.82 -15.58
C ASN A 795 -11.92 -18.65 -14.33
N ASN A 796 -12.26 -17.95 -13.24
CA ASN A 796 -12.67 -18.52 -11.94
C ASN A 796 -11.56 -19.07 -11.02
N GLN A 797 -10.30 -18.68 -11.19
CA GLN A 797 -9.27 -18.87 -10.15
C GLN A 797 -8.49 -17.57 -9.93
N PRO A 798 -7.90 -17.36 -8.74
CA PRO A 798 -6.97 -16.27 -8.51
C PRO A 798 -5.77 -16.34 -9.50
N PRO A 799 -5.25 -15.19 -9.96
CA PRO A 799 -4.01 -15.13 -10.73
C PRO A 799 -2.89 -15.91 -10.04
N LYS A 800 -2.25 -16.82 -10.78
CA LYS A 800 -1.15 -17.63 -10.26
C LYS A 800 0.18 -17.08 -10.76
N HIS A 801 1.08 -16.68 -9.86
CA HIS A 801 2.42 -16.24 -10.22
C HIS A 801 3.22 -17.39 -10.84
N ILE A 802 3.86 -17.16 -11.98
CA ILE A 802 4.65 -18.14 -12.73
C ILE A 802 6.14 -17.98 -12.40
N GLY A 803 6.62 -16.74 -12.33
CA GLY A 803 7.99 -16.43 -11.96
C GLY A 803 8.39 -14.99 -12.30
N THR A 804 9.59 -14.63 -11.85
CA THR A 804 10.15 -13.27 -11.97
C THR A 804 11.50 -13.30 -12.69
N ALA A 805 11.73 -12.28 -13.52
CA ALA A 805 13.04 -11.96 -14.10
C ALA A 805 13.41 -10.49 -13.80
N ILE A 806 14.69 -10.24 -13.59
CA ILE A 806 15.24 -8.92 -13.30
C ILE A 806 16.28 -8.59 -14.37
N PHE A 807 16.10 -7.44 -15.03
CA PHE A 807 16.99 -6.93 -16.05
C PHE A 807 17.60 -5.59 -15.63
N LEU A 808 18.85 -5.37 -16.02
CA LEU A 808 19.52 -4.07 -15.90
C LEU A 808 19.41 -3.34 -17.23
N VAL A 809 19.02 -2.07 -17.20
CA VAL A 809 18.92 -1.23 -18.38
C VAL A 809 19.80 0.01 -18.23
N ARG A 810 20.63 0.28 -19.23
CA ARG A 810 21.38 1.54 -19.40
C ARG A 810 20.96 2.20 -20.70
N GLU A 811 20.64 3.48 -20.66
CA GLU A 811 20.27 4.26 -21.83
C GLU A 811 21.14 5.52 -21.94
N GLU A 812 21.90 5.60 -23.02
CA GLU A 812 22.76 6.72 -23.38
C GLU A 812 22.08 7.53 -24.49
N MET A 813 22.08 8.85 -24.38
CA MET A 813 21.56 9.74 -25.41
C MET A 813 22.53 10.88 -25.71
N LYS A 814 22.67 11.21 -26.99
CA LYS A 814 23.51 12.30 -27.46
C LYS A 814 22.77 13.11 -28.51
N LEU A 815 22.42 14.34 -28.15
CA LEU A 815 21.75 15.32 -28.99
C LEU A 815 22.76 16.09 -29.83
N ASP A 816 22.36 16.50 -31.03
CA ASP A 816 23.22 17.26 -31.93
C ASP A 816 22.67 18.64 -32.31
N ASN A 817 23.46 19.34 -33.10
CA ASN A 817 23.14 20.66 -33.64
C ASN A 817 22.60 20.60 -35.09
N LYS A 818 21.89 19.53 -35.44
CA LYS A 818 21.28 19.30 -36.74
C LYS A 818 19.83 18.83 -36.64
N GLY A 819 19.30 18.71 -35.43
CA GLY A 819 17.94 18.19 -35.20
C GLY A 819 17.91 16.67 -35.13
N GLU A 820 19.06 16.03 -34.92
CA GLU A 820 19.20 14.60 -34.79
C GLU A 820 19.68 14.24 -33.38
N TRP A 821 19.38 13.02 -32.95
CA TRP A 821 20.01 12.47 -31.76
C TRP A 821 20.24 10.97 -31.87
N LEU A 822 21.29 10.52 -31.20
CA LEU A 822 21.60 9.12 -31.04
C LEU A 822 21.12 8.65 -29.67
N GLN A 823 20.50 7.48 -29.63
CA GLN A 823 20.19 6.76 -28.41
C GLN A 823 20.82 5.37 -28.48
N ARG A 824 21.59 5.00 -27.47
CA ARG A 824 22.15 3.67 -27.33
C ARG A 824 21.66 3.05 -26.03
N ASN A 825 20.95 1.94 -26.16
CA ASN A 825 20.39 1.24 -25.01
C ASN A 825 21.07 -0.11 -24.83
N PHE A 826 21.22 -0.50 -23.57
CA PHE A 826 21.79 -1.77 -23.11
C PHE A 826 20.78 -2.45 -22.21
N ILE A 827 20.63 -3.77 -22.38
CA ILE A 827 19.87 -4.61 -21.46
C ILE A 827 20.61 -5.91 -21.17
N ALA A 828 20.69 -6.31 -19.91
CA ALA A 828 21.28 -7.58 -19.51
C ALA A 828 20.49 -8.23 -18.36
N PRO A 829 20.46 -9.57 -18.27
CA PRO A 829 19.82 -10.25 -17.16
C PRO A 829 20.67 -10.10 -15.89
N LEU A 830 20.02 -9.74 -14.79
CA LEU A 830 20.62 -9.79 -13.45
C LEU A 830 20.26 -11.09 -12.74
N ASP A 831 18.98 -11.47 -12.79
CA ASP A 831 18.46 -12.68 -12.19
C ASP A 831 17.25 -13.18 -12.98
N ILE A 832 17.17 -14.48 -13.24
CA ILE A 832 16.03 -15.10 -13.92
C ILE A 832 15.70 -16.37 -13.16
N GLN A 833 14.49 -16.43 -12.59
CA GLN A 833 14.02 -17.64 -11.94
C GLN A 833 13.93 -18.79 -12.94
N SER A 834 14.46 -19.95 -12.54
CA SER A 834 14.48 -21.15 -13.40
C SER A 834 13.09 -21.63 -13.83
N SER A 835 12.03 -21.27 -13.09
CA SER A 835 10.63 -21.56 -13.43
C SER A 835 10.18 -20.93 -14.75
N LEU A 836 10.84 -19.87 -15.23
CA LEU A 836 10.50 -19.20 -16.49
C LEU A 836 11.10 -19.89 -17.74
N GLY A 837 12.08 -20.77 -17.55
CA GLY A 837 12.89 -21.34 -18.61
C GLY A 837 13.70 -20.27 -19.35
N THR A 838 13.49 -20.14 -20.66
CA THR A 838 14.10 -19.09 -21.49
C THR A 838 13.24 -17.83 -21.50
N VAL A 839 13.81 -16.69 -21.12
CA VAL A 839 13.19 -15.37 -21.25
C VAL A 839 13.82 -14.64 -22.43
N SER A 840 12.99 -14.08 -23.32
CA SER A 840 13.46 -13.35 -24.49
C SER A 840 12.88 -11.94 -24.56
N LEU A 841 13.67 -11.00 -25.07
CA LEU A 841 13.20 -9.67 -25.42
C LEU A 841 12.37 -9.77 -26.71
N ASP A 842 11.10 -9.45 -26.62
CA ASP A 842 10.10 -9.65 -27.68
C ASP A 842 9.74 -8.33 -28.38
N TYR A 843 9.75 -7.22 -27.64
CA TYR A 843 9.50 -5.88 -28.14
C TYR A 843 10.47 -4.88 -27.53
N TRP A 844 11.13 -4.07 -28.35
CA TRP A 844 11.94 -2.94 -27.86
C TRP A 844 11.74 -1.74 -28.78
N ASP A 845 11.03 -0.74 -28.28
CA ASP A 845 10.83 0.53 -28.97
C ASP A 845 11.13 1.74 -28.08
N ALA A 846 11.23 2.91 -28.70
CA ALA A 846 11.46 4.19 -28.03
C ALA A 846 10.45 5.23 -28.55
N ALA A 847 10.00 6.09 -27.64
CA ALA A 847 9.01 7.11 -27.91
C ALA A 847 9.58 8.15 -28.89
N CYS A 848 8.87 8.31 -30.00
CA CYS A 848 9.09 9.32 -31.02
C CYS A 848 7.83 9.27 -31.90
N GLY A 849 6.97 10.28 -31.78
CA GLY A 849 5.71 10.31 -32.53
C GLY A 849 5.99 10.28 -34.03
N VAL A 850 5.29 9.41 -34.77
CA VAL A 850 5.56 9.19 -36.22
C VAL A 850 5.35 10.44 -37.08
N SER A 851 4.57 11.41 -36.62
CA SER A 851 4.37 12.71 -37.26
C SER A 851 5.41 13.76 -36.86
N VAL A 852 6.30 13.42 -35.92
CA VAL A 852 7.13 14.37 -35.16
C VAL A 852 8.63 14.13 -35.40
N CYS A 853 9.07 12.88 -35.40
CA CYS A 853 10.44 12.50 -35.76
C CYS A 853 10.46 11.19 -36.56
N ASP A 854 11.48 11.01 -37.39
CA ASP A 854 11.87 9.71 -37.93
C ASP A 854 12.85 9.03 -36.96
N LYS A 855 12.86 7.69 -36.98
CA LYS A 855 13.83 6.88 -36.23
C LYS A 855 14.35 5.75 -37.11
N GLU A 856 15.66 5.56 -37.10
CA GLU A 856 16.34 4.51 -37.85
C GLU A 856 17.40 3.83 -36.98
N PHE A 857 17.70 2.57 -37.28
CA PHE A 857 18.76 1.84 -36.60
C PHE A 857 20.13 2.24 -37.14
N VAL A 858 21.11 2.40 -36.24
CA VAL A 858 22.50 2.63 -36.64
C VAL A 858 23.22 1.28 -36.61
N GLY A 859 23.40 0.69 -37.79
CA GLY A 859 23.96 -0.66 -37.94
C GLY A 859 22.88 -1.75 -37.80
N PRO A 860 23.25 -2.98 -37.40
CA PRO A 860 22.28 -4.04 -37.18
C PRO A 860 21.29 -3.63 -36.08
N GLU A 861 20.02 -4.00 -36.26
CA GLU A 861 18.93 -3.66 -35.34
C GLU A 861 19.31 -3.96 -33.88
N PHE A 862 20.02 -5.06 -33.68
CA PHE A 862 20.52 -5.46 -32.38
C PHE A 862 21.86 -6.20 -32.45
N THR A 863 22.70 -6.00 -31.44
CA THR A 863 23.94 -6.77 -31.22
C THR A 863 23.89 -7.50 -29.88
N GLY A 864 24.26 -8.79 -29.84
CA GLY A 864 24.19 -9.63 -28.63
C GLY A 864 22.95 -10.56 -28.57
N PRO A 865 22.78 -11.34 -27.49
CA PRO A 865 21.67 -12.29 -27.35
C PRO A 865 20.31 -11.59 -27.22
N THR A 866 19.24 -12.21 -27.71
CA THR A 866 17.84 -11.78 -27.49
C THR A 866 17.13 -12.61 -26.42
N SER A 867 17.81 -13.62 -25.88
CA SER A 867 17.23 -14.67 -25.05
C SER A 867 18.23 -15.08 -23.98
N TRP A 868 17.73 -15.30 -22.78
CA TRP A 868 18.51 -15.58 -21.57
C TRP A 868 17.81 -16.66 -20.75
N THR A 869 18.58 -17.30 -19.88
CA THR A 869 18.08 -18.33 -18.95
C THR A 869 18.57 -18.04 -17.54
N SER A 870 18.17 -18.87 -16.57
CA SER A 870 18.67 -18.76 -15.18
C SER A 870 20.20 -18.88 -15.02
N THR A 871 20.93 -19.36 -16.04
CA THR A 871 22.40 -19.41 -16.02
C THR A 871 23.06 -18.22 -16.73
N SER A 872 22.27 -17.34 -17.35
CA SER A 872 22.80 -16.17 -18.04
C SER A 872 23.25 -15.11 -17.05
N SER A 873 24.25 -14.31 -17.44
CA SER A 873 24.80 -13.25 -16.58
C SER A 873 24.84 -11.89 -17.28
N VAL A 874 25.21 -10.86 -16.53
CA VAL A 874 25.29 -9.47 -17.02
C VAL A 874 26.25 -9.27 -18.20
N THR A 875 27.18 -10.22 -18.45
CA THR A 875 28.07 -10.16 -19.62
C THR A 875 27.36 -10.48 -20.93
N GLU A 876 26.20 -11.14 -20.88
CA GLU A 876 25.37 -11.48 -22.03
C GLU A 876 24.42 -10.33 -22.38
N GLN A 877 24.95 -9.12 -22.54
CA GLN A 877 24.13 -7.92 -22.79
C GLN A 877 23.68 -7.79 -24.25
N LYS A 878 22.48 -7.25 -24.44
CA LYS A 878 21.92 -6.82 -25.73
C LYS A 878 22.05 -5.31 -25.89
N VAL A 879 22.51 -4.88 -27.06
CA VAL A 879 22.71 -3.47 -27.40
C VAL A 879 21.90 -3.09 -28.63
N GLN A 880 21.26 -1.93 -28.57
CA GLN A 880 20.54 -1.31 -29.68
C GLN A 880 20.99 0.15 -29.80
N THR A 881 21.37 0.59 -31.00
CA THR A 881 21.64 2.01 -31.28
C THR A 881 20.65 2.53 -32.32
N ARG A 882 20.01 3.65 -32.02
CA ARG A 882 19.06 4.32 -32.90
C ARG A 882 19.44 5.77 -33.11
N LYS A 883 19.19 6.24 -34.32
CA LYS A 883 19.23 7.64 -34.69
C LYS A 883 17.80 8.13 -34.85
N PHE A 884 17.55 9.32 -34.34
CA PHE A 884 16.28 10.00 -34.49
C PHE A 884 16.51 11.32 -35.21
N ILE A 885 15.55 11.71 -36.03
CA ILE A 885 15.62 12.88 -36.91
C ILE A 885 14.32 13.66 -36.75
N TRP A 886 14.41 14.91 -36.30
CA TRP A 886 13.24 15.77 -36.17
C TRP A 886 12.71 16.18 -37.56
N LYS A 887 11.39 16.04 -37.78
CA LYS A 887 10.76 16.29 -39.08
C LYS A 887 10.50 17.76 -39.40
N THR A 888 10.38 18.62 -38.39
CA THR A 888 9.86 19.98 -38.55
C THR A 888 10.95 21.03 -38.41
N ALA A 889 11.77 21.25 -39.43
CA ALA A 889 12.78 22.31 -39.45
C ALA A 889 12.25 23.62 -40.08
N ALA A 890 11.09 24.12 -39.65
CA ALA A 890 10.63 25.44 -40.09
C ALA A 890 11.27 26.53 -39.20
N VAL A 891 11.80 27.59 -39.83
CA VAL A 891 12.40 28.73 -39.12
C VAL A 891 11.42 29.27 -38.06
N GLY A 892 11.89 29.45 -36.83
CA GLY A 892 11.08 29.97 -35.72
C GLY A 892 10.22 28.93 -35.00
N THR A 893 10.37 27.64 -35.29
CA THR A 893 9.67 26.57 -34.55
C THR A 893 10.52 25.99 -33.42
N SER A 894 9.84 25.55 -32.36
CA SER A 894 10.39 24.83 -31.23
C SER A 894 9.39 23.75 -30.82
N GLN A 895 9.89 22.56 -30.53
CA GLN A 895 9.06 21.42 -30.12
C GLN A 895 9.74 20.67 -28.99
N GLU A 896 8.96 20.33 -27.97
CA GLU A 896 9.39 19.42 -26.90
C GLU A 896 8.96 17.98 -27.21
N PHE A 897 9.79 17.02 -26.82
CA PHE A 897 9.56 15.59 -27.00
C PHE A 897 9.71 14.86 -25.69
N ASP A 898 8.87 13.84 -25.54
CA ASP A 898 8.98 12.88 -24.45
C ASP A 898 9.98 11.80 -24.81
N ARG A 899 10.84 11.46 -23.86
CA ARG A 899 11.77 10.33 -23.99
C ARG A 899 11.15 9.15 -23.29
N GLY A 900 10.80 8.09 -24.00
CA GLY A 900 10.27 6.88 -23.37
C GLY A 900 10.78 5.60 -23.99
N SER A 901 10.74 4.51 -23.25
CA SER A 901 11.14 3.17 -23.71
C SER A 901 10.02 2.18 -23.50
N PHE A 902 9.84 1.31 -24.49
CA PHE A 902 8.84 0.26 -24.51
C PHE A 902 9.58 -1.07 -24.54
N LEU A 903 9.45 -1.87 -23.48
CA LEU A 903 10.09 -3.17 -23.37
C LEU A 903 9.04 -4.26 -23.19
N GLY A 904 8.94 -5.20 -24.12
CA GLY A 904 8.12 -6.42 -24.01
C GLY A 904 9.01 -7.65 -23.90
N PHE A 905 8.66 -8.56 -23.00
CA PHE A 905 9.38 -9.80 -22.78
C PHE A 905 8.44 -11.00 -22.94
N LYS A 906 9.00 -12.13 -23.34
CA LYS A 906 8.31 -13.43 -23.34
C LYS A 906 9.10 -14.46 -22.54
N ALA A 907 8.41 -15.36 -21.85
CA ALA A 907 9.03 -16.49 -21.15
C ALA A 907 8.53 -17.81 -21.75
N SER A 908 9.41 -18.80 -21.89
CA SER A 908 9.04 -20.11 -22.45
C SER A 908 8.01 -20.86 -21.61
N ALA A 909 8.01 -20.67 -20.30
CA ALA A 909 7.03 -21.25 -19.37
C ALA A 909 5.70 -20.46 -19.31
N ALA A 910 5.65 -19.28 -19.94
CA ALA A 910 4.46 -18.41 -20.01
C ALA A 910 4.35 -17.85 -21.45
N PRO A 911 4.06 -18.72 -22.44
CA PRO A 911 4.12 -18.35 -23.84
C PRO A 911 3.03 -17.33 -24.17
N GLY A 912 3.46 -16.18 -24.68
CA GLY A 912 2.61 -15.12 -25.20
C GLY A 912 3.47 -13.92 -25.58
N ALA A 913 3.30 -13.38 -26.79
CA ALA A 913 3.95 -12.16 -27.23
C ALA A 913 3.28 -10.94 -26.59
N VAL A 914 4.08 -9.95 -26.21
CA VAL A 914 3.58 -8.74 -25.53
C VAL A 914 3.91 -7.52 -26.35
N LYS A 915 2.86 -6.86 -26.85
CA LYS A 915 2.99 -5.52 -27.41
C LYS A 915 2.66 -4.49 -26.35
N VAL A 916 3.71 -3.89 -25.82
CA VAL A 916 3.61 -2.83 -24.81
C VAL A 916 3.03 -1.57 -25.46
N THR A 917 1.81 -1.20 -25.08
CA THR A 917 1.11 -0.01 -25.60
C THR A 917 1.40 1.24 -24.81
N GLU A 918 1.82 1.08 -23.55
CA GLU A 918 2.22 2.17 -22.66
C GLU A 918 3.70 2.04 -22.31
N PRO A 919 4.50 3.12 -22.42
CA PRO A 919 5.94 3.08 -22.19
C PRO A 919 6.30 2.59 -20.78
N SER A 920 7.28 1.68 -20.70
CA SER A 920 7.84 1.16 -19.44
C SER A 920 8.40 2.30 -18.56
N TRP A 921 8.88 3.38 -19.19
CA TRP A 921 9.11 4.68 -18.56
C TRP A 921 9.07 5.81 -19.59
N VAL A 922 8.68 7.00 -19.15
CA VAL A 922 8.73 8.25 -19.93
C VAL A 922 9.36 9.34 -19.08
N PHE A 923 10.18 10.16 -19.71
CA PHE A 923 10.65 11.45 -19.23
C PHE A 923 9.96 12.51 -20.08
N TRP A 924 8.96 13.16 -19.49
CA TRP A 924 8.10 14.12 -20.20
C TRP A 924 8.81 15.45 -20.48
N GLY A 925 8.72 15.96 -21.71
CA GLY A 925 9.22 17.28 -22.13
C GLY A 925 10.72 17.46 -21.92
N GLN A 926 11.51 16.45 -22.33
CA GLN A 926 12.92 16.34 -21.94
C GLN A 926 13.88 16.56 -23.09
N ILE A 927 13.42 16.50 -24.33
CA ILE A 927 14.20 16.98 -25.47
C ILE A 927 13.46 18.17 -26.02
N ARG A 928 14.17 19.24 -26.36
CA ARG A 928 13.67 20.34 -27.17
C ARG A 928 14.51 20.42 -28.42
N CYS A 929 13.88 20.36 -29.58
CA CYS A 929 14.50 20.67 -30.86
C CYS A 929 13.87 21.95 -31.40
N ASP A 930 14.71 22.84 -31.89
CA ASP A 930 14.28 24.16 -32.30
C ASP A 930 15.08 24.69 -33.50
N GLN A 931 14.51 25.68 -34.17
CA GLN A 931 15.17 26.54 -35.14
C GLN A 931 14.91 28.02 -34.81
N MET A 932 15.03 28.36 -33.53
CA MET A 932 14.75 29.70 -33.00
C MET A 932 16.01 30.58 -32.84
N MET A 933 17.19 30.02 -33.09
CA MET A 933 18.45 30.74 -32.91
C MET A 933 18.66 31.83 -34.00
N PRO A 934 19.32 32.97 -33.67
CA PRO A 934 19.45 34.14 -34.56
C PRO A 934 20.07 33.84 -35.93
N ASN A 935 20.85 32.76 -36.02
CA ASN A 935 21.36 32.24 -37.27
C ASN A 935 20.30 31.30 -37.85
N ALA A 936 19.38 31.84 -38.66
CA ALA A 936 18.15 31.20 -39.16
C ALA A 936 18.31 29.80 -39.84
N ALA A 937 19.54 29.32 -40.04
CA ALA A 937 19.87 27.99 -40.57
C ALA A 937 20.24 26.92 -39.51
N SER A 938 20.27 27.25 -38.22
CA SER A 938 20.81 26.36 -37.17
C SER A 938 19.72 25.59 -36.41
N VAL A 939 19.26 24.47 -36.98
CA VAL A 939 18.45 23.46 -36.25
C VAL A 939 19.29 22.84 -35.13
N GLY A 940 18.70 22.40 -34.02
CA GLY A 940 19.42 21.61 -33.02
C GLY A 940 18.54 21.17 -31.86
N CYS A 941 19.01 20.18 -31.09
CA CYS A 941 18.29 19.63 -29.95
C CYS A 941 19.09 19.81 -28.64
N VAL A 942 18.39 20.09 -27.55
CA VAL A 942 18.93 20.20 -26.17
C VAL A 942 18.01 19.54 -25.16
N PHE A 943 18.51 19.29 -23.95
CA PHE A 943 17.72 18.91 -22.79
C PHE A 943 17.28 20.18 -22.03
N PRO A 944 16.06 20.73 -22.24
CA PRO A 944 15.65 22.03 -21.68
C PRO A 944 15.46 22.02 -20.16
N LYS A 945 15.45 20.84 -19.53
CA LYS A 945 15.37 20.67 -18.07
C LYS A 945 16.72 20.80 -17.38
N TYR A 946 17.83 20.75 -18.12
CA TYR A 946 19.15 21.04 -17.59
C TYR A 946 19.34 22.57 -17.52
N THR A 947 19.68 23.09 -16.34
CA THR A 947 19.97 24.52 -16.15
C THR A 947 21.47 24.75 -16.32
N PRO A 948 21.95 25.27 -17.46
CA PRO A 948 23.38 25.43 -17.71
C PRO A 948 24.03 26.49 -16.81
N MET A 949 25.34 26.36 -16.65
CA MET A 949 26.17 27.29 -15.87
C MET A 949 26.96 28.20 -16.80
N PHE A 950 26.73 29.51 -16.72
CA PHE A 950 27.56 30.51 -17.39
C PHE A 950 28.87 30.69 -16.62
N ASN A 951 29.90 29.96 -17.06
CA ASN A 951 31.23 30.02 -16.46
C ASN A 951 32.04 31.19 -17.03
N LEU A 952 32.14 32.29 -16.29
CA LEU A 952 33.06 33.37 -16.62
C LEU A 952 34.42 33.09 -15.97
N LYS A 953 35.35 32.45 -16.69
CA LYS A 953 36.71 32.23 -16.18
C LYS A 953 37.38 33.59 -15.96
N HIS A 954 37.85 33.84 -14.74
CA HIS A 954 38.37 35.14 -14.30
C HIS A 954 39.46 35.70 -15.23
N LYS A 955 40.35 34.85 -15.76
CA LYS A 955 41.41 35.23 -16.71
C LYS A 955 40.96 36.04 -17.93
N TYR A 956 39.69 35.96 -18.34
CA TYR A 956 39.20 36.69 -19.52
C TYR A 956 38.71 38.12 -19.21
N ALA A 957 38.13 38.33 -18.02
CA ALA A 957 37.52 39.60 -17.61
C ALA A 957 37.50 39.70 -16.07
N GLU A 958 38.68 39.73 -15.44
CA GLU A 958 38.88 39.67 -13.99
C GLU A 958 38.02 40.67 -13.20
N GLY A 959 37.94 41.93 -13.64
CA GLY A 959 37.14 42.96 -12.98
C GLY A 959 35.63 42.69 -13.04
N ALA A 960 35.14 42.21 -14.19
CA ALA A 960 33.73 41.84 -14.36
C ALA A 960 33.39 40.53 -13.61
N ALA A 961 34.32 39.57 -13.61
CA ALA A 961 34.21 38.30 -12.89
C ALA A 961 34.09 38.51 -11.38
N LEU A 962 34.93 39.38 -10.79
CA LEU A 962 34.83 39.78 -9.38
C LEU A 962 33.48 40.44 -9.07
N TYR A 963 33.03 41.34 -9.96
CA TYR A 963 31.74 42.00 -9.83
C TYR A 963 30.57 41.01 -9.82
N TYR A 964 30.48 40.11 -10.80
CA TYR A 964 29.36 39.15 -10.87
C TYR A 964 29.39 38.15 -9.71
N MET A 965 30.57 37.66 -9.33
CA MET A 965 30.71 36.77 -8.17
C MET A 965 30.21 37.43 -6.89
N GLU A 966 30.60 38.68 -6.65
CA GLU A 966 30.20 39.38 -5.42
C GLU A 966 28.70 39.63 -5.39
N MET A 967 28.13 40.11 -6.50
CA MET A 967 26.70 40.38 -6.55
C MET A 967 25.86 39.10 -6.45
N ARG A 968 26.26 38.01 -7.10
CA ARG A 968 25.61 36.68 -7.00
C ARG A 968 25.53 36.18 -5.55
N ASP A 969 26.63 36.33 -4.82
CA ASP A 969 26.80 35.70 -3.51
C ASP A 969 26.30 36.57 -2.36
N LYS A 970 26.35 37.90 -2.50
CA LYS A 970 26.03 38.82 -1.40
C LYS A 970 24.64 39.43 -1.47
N LEU A 971 24.10 39.68 -2.67
CA LEU A 971 22.72 40.19 -2.76
C LEU A 971 21.77 39.22 -2.08
N ASP A 972 20.84 39.73 -1.26
CA ASP A 972 19.97 38.94 -0.38
C ASP A 972 19.09 37.90 -1.09
N TRP A 973 18.81 38.13 -2.37
CA TRP A 973 17.98 37.29 -3.24
C TRP A 973 18.80 36.41 -4.21
N HIS A 974 20.14 36.50 -4.11
CA HIS A 974 21.13 35.62 -4.76
C HIS A 974 20.92 35.36 -6.27
N PRO A 975 20.68 36.39 -7.11
CA PRO A 975 20.46 36.22 -8.54
C PRO A 975 21.59 35.47 -9.22
N GLY A 976 21.24 34.43 -9.99
CA GLY A 976 22.19 33.58 -10.72
C GLY A 976 22.90 32.54 -9.86
N SER A 977 22.55 32.39 -8.58
CA SER A 977 23.23 31.45 -7.68
C SER A 977 22.63 30.05 -7.71
N LYS A 978 23.44 29.07 -8.12
CA LYS A 978 23.09 27.63 -8.02
C LYS A 978 22.92 27.20 -6.56
N LYS A 979 23.77 27.72 -5.65
CA LYS A 979 23.74 27.40 -4.21
C LYS A 979 22.40 27.76 -3.56
N HIS A 980 21.77 28.85 -4.01
CA HIS A 980 20.50 29.34 -3.49
C HIS A 980 19.30 28.97 -4.38
N ASN A 981 19.51 28.17 -5.43
CA ASN A 981 18.50 27.79 -6.41
C ASN A 981 17.73 29.00 -6.99
N SER A 982 18.45 30.08 -7.28
CA SER A 982 17.91 31.34 -7.80
C SER A 982 18.52 31.62 -9.18
N PRO A 983 18.06 30.93 -10.25
CA PRO A 983 18.61 31.09 -11.59
C PRO A 983 18.25 32.44 -12.17
N LEU A 984 19.05 32.88 -13.15
CA LEU A 984 18.65 33.92 -14.08
C LEU A 984 17.87 33.31 -15.24
N HIS A 985 16.96 34.04 -15.84
CA HIS A 985 16.25 33.63 -17.05
C HIS A 985 16.63 34.55 -18.21
N ARG A 986 16.92 33.99 -19.38
CA ARG A 986 17.29 34.78 -20.57
C ARG A 986 16.14 35.72 -20.96
N GLU A 987 16.46 36.99 -21.21
CA GLU A 987 15.60 37.94 -21.91
C GLU A 987 16.00 37.98 -23.37
N PHE A 988 15.14 37.48 -24.26
CA PHE A 988 15.40 37.44 -25.70
C PHE A 988 14.99 38.74 -26.42
N ASP A 989 14.00 39.47 -25.89
CA ASP A 989 13.48 40.69 -26.53
C ASP A 989 14.50 41.82 -26.44
N THR A 990 15.07 42.20 -27.59
CA THR A 990 16.05 43.30 -27.70
C THR A 990 15.50 44.62 -27.16
N ALA A 991 14.24 44.96 -27.42
CA ALA A 991 13.65 46.20 -26.93
C ALA A 991 13.55 46.20 -25.40
N LYS A 992 13.26 45.04 -24.79
CA LYS A 992 13.23 44.92 -23.33
C LYS A 992 14.62 44.99 -22.70
N ARG A 993 15.63 44.42 -23.36
CA ARG A 993 17.05 44.54 -22.95
C ARG A 993 17.53 45.98 -22.98
N ASP A 994 17.19 46.71 -24.04
CA ASP A 994 17.55 48.12 -24.18
C ASP A 994 16.85 48.97 -23.11
N GLN A 995 15.60 48.68 -22.79
CA GLN A 995 14.88 49.32 -21.67
C GLN A 995 15.55 49.02 -20.31
N ASN A 996 15.92 47.76 -20.07
CA ASN A 996 16.59 47.35 -18.84
C ASN A 996 17.89 48.15 -18.65
N ARG A 997 18.71 48.17 -19.71
CA ARG A 997 19.98 48.89 -19.78
C ARG A 997 19.81 50.39 -19.56
N ALA A 998 18.84 51.01 -20.23
CA ALA A 998 18.57 52.44 -20.13
C ALA A 998 18.11 52.86 -18.73
N LEU A 999 17.48 51.96 -17.96
CA LEU A 999 17.03 52.25 -16.59
C LEU A 999 18.17 52.16 -15.58
N VAL A 1000 18.98 51.09 -15.64
CA VAL A 1000 20.04 50.83 -14.66
C VAL A 1000 21.33 51.60 -14.98
N CYS A 1001 21.71 51.62 -16.25
CA CYS A 1001 22.91 52.28 -16.77
C CYS A 1001 22.58 53.30 -17.89
N PRO A 1002 21.84 54.38 -17.59
CA PRO A 1002 21.56 55.43 -18.58
C PRO A 1002 22.83 56.20 -18.98
N ASP A 1003 22.98 56.45 -20.28
CA ASP A 1003 24.12 57.20 -20.84
C ASP A 1003 24.06 58.72 -20.57
N SER A 1004 22.89 59.26 -20.21
CA SER A 1004 22.68 60.69 -19.95
C SER A 1004 21.50 60.94 -19.00
N GLY A 1005 21.40 62.17 -18.47
CA GLY A 1005 20.32 62.58 -17.55
C GLY A 1005 20.71 62.55 -16.06
N PRO A 1006 19.78 62.89 -15.16
CA PRO A 1006 20.07 63.11 -13.73
C PRO A 1006 20.47 61.84 -12.97
N TYR A 1007 20.17 60.65 -13.49
CA TYR A 1007 20.45 59.34 -12.87
C TYR A 1007 21.61 58.57 -13.54
N ALA A 1008 22.25 59.18 -14.55
CA ALA A 1008 23.42 58.63 -15.22
C ALA A 1008 24.53 58.36 -14.21
N LEU A 1009 25.11 57.15 -14.27
CA LEU A 1009 26.25 56.81 -13.42
C LEU A 1009 27.43 57.70 -13.80
N LYS A 1010 27.86 58.58 -12.88
CA LYS A 1010 29.10 59.32 -13.06
C LYS A 1010 30.26 58.33 -12.99
N LEU A 1011 30.85 57.99 -14.13
CA LEU A 1011 31.94 57.02 -14.20
C LEU A 1011 33.06 57.36 -13.19
N HIS A 1012 33.49 56.35 -12.44
CA HIS A 1012 34.54 56.50 -11.42
C HIS A 1012 35.92 56.75 -12.06
N PRO A 1013 36.64 57.82 -11.67
CA PRO A 1013 37.91 58.19 -12.30
C PRO A 1013 39.05 57.22 -12.01
N LEU A 1014 38.92 56.40 -10.96
CA LEU A 1014 39.91 55.39 -10.59
C LEU A 1014 39.66 54.01 -11.21
N ALA A 1015 38.57 53.79 -11.96
CA ALA A 1015 38.43 52.55 -12.71
C ALA A 1015 39.51 52.54 -13.82
N THR A 1016 40.43 51.56 -13.80
CA THR A 1016 41.60 51.57 -14.69
C THR A 1016 41.27 51.41 -16.15
N GLY A 1017 41.92 52.20 -17.01
CA GLY A 1017 42.36 51.76 -18.34
C GLY A 1017 42.44 52.82 -19.43
N ASP A 1018 41.34 53.48 -19.75
CA ASP A 1018 41.29 54.60 -20.69
C ASP A 1018 40.05 55.44 -20.36
N LYS A 1019 40.24 56.73 -20.01
CA LYS A 1019 39.14 57.63 -19.67
C LYS A 1019 38.11 57.76 -20.81
N LYS A 1020 38.46 57.34 -22.03
CA LYS A 1020 37.58 57.34 -23.21
C LYS A 1020 36.67 56.12 -23.34
N ASN A 1021 36.93 55.01 -22.64
CA ASN A 1021 36.15 53.77 -22.82
C ASN A 1021 35.77 53.09 -21.49
N THR A 1022 35.64 53.84 -20.40
CA THR A 1022 35.03 53.34 -19.16
C THR A 1022 33.51 53.26 -19.35
N GLN A 1023 32.88 52.18 -18.89
CA GLN A 1023 31.46 51.92 -19.08
C GLN A 1023 30.78 51.55 -17.75
N CYS A 1024 29.46 51.71 -17.71
CA CYS A 1024 28.61 51.14 -16.67
C CYS A 1024 28.33 49.67 -17.02
N ASP A 1025 28.43 48.77 -16.07
CA ASP A 1025 27.93 47.39 -16.20
C ASP A 1025 26.86 47.14 -15.13
N GLU A 1026 25.92 46.24 -15.40
CA GLU A 1026 24.74 46.01 -14.55
C GLU A 1026 24.61 44.55 -14.13
N TYR A 1027 24.04 44.33 -12.94
CA TYR A 1027 23.76 43.00 -12.41
C TYR A 1027 22.41 42.94 -11.69
N ALA A 1028 21.53 41.97 -11.95
CA ALA A 1028 21.65 40.98 -13.02
C ALA A 1028 21.67 41.63 -14.41
N PHE A 1029 22.25 40.94 -15.40
CA PHE A 1029 22.47 41.48 -16.75
C PHE A 1029 21.17 42.00 -17.39
N ALA A 1030 21.22 43.07 -18.19
CA ALA A 1030 20.07 43.51 -19.00
C ALA A 1030 19.46 42.42 -19.89
N ALA A 1031 20.28 41.44 -20.29
CA ALA A 1031 19.87 40.26 -21.04
C ALA A 1031 19.23 39.15 -20.18
N SER A 1032 18.77 39.48 -18.98
CA SER A 1032 18.06 38.57 -18.06
C SER A 1032 16.75 39.18 -17.57
N LYS A 1033 15.76 38.34 -17.29
CA LYS A 1033 14.45 38.74 -16.75
C LYS A 1033 14.57 39.33 -15.34
N GLU A 1034 15.62 38.96 -14.61
CA GLU A 1034 15.91 39.45 -13.27
C GLU A 1034 16.69 40.77 -13.25
N SER A 1035 16.98 41.37 -14.42
CA SER A 1035 17.62 42.69 -14.49
C SER A 1035 16.90 43.71 -13.61
N GLY A 1036 17.66 44.64 -13.00
CA GLY A 1036 17.09 45.75 -12.25
C GLY A 1036 16.01 46.51 -13.01
N GLY A 1037 16.15 46.71 -14.32
CA GLY A 1037 15.14 47.41 -15.13
C GLY A 1037 13.84 46.63 -15.37
N SER A 1038 13.79 45.37 -14.98
CA SER A 1038 12.59 44.53 -14.97
C SER A 1038 11.98 44.37 -13.57
N GLN A 1039 12.62 44.91 -12.52
CA GLN A 1039 12.11 44.88 -11.15
C GLN A 1039 11.15 46.05 -10.91
N ALA A 1040 9.95 45.75 -10.40
CA ALA A 1040 8.89 46.74 -10.20
C ALA A 1040 9.28 47.91 -9.27
N ASP A 1041 10.16 47.65 -8.29
CA ASP A 1041 10.57 48.63 -7.27
C ASP A 1041 11.82 49.45 -7.67
N VAL A 1042 12.40 49.17 -8.85
CA VAL A 1042 13.57 49.88 -9.37
C VAL A 1042 13.13 50.85 -10.45
N THR A 1043 13.04 52.12 -10.08
CA THR A 1043 12.63 53.21 -10.97
C THR A 1043 13.80 53.87 -11.70
N ASN A 1044 15.02 53.76 -11.17
CA ASN A 1044 16.25 54.23 -11.79
C ASN A 1044 17.49 53.58 -11.13
N GLY A 1045 18.64 53.65 -11.82
CA GLY A 1045 19.86 52.99 -11.38
C GLY A 1045 20.51 53.51 -10.08
N THR A 1046 20.09 54.64 -9.49
CA THR A 1046 20.65 55.07 -8.18
C THR A 1046 20.13 54.23 -7.02
N GLN A 1047 19.07 53.44 -7.23
CA GLN A 1047 18.55 52.47 -6.26
C GLN A 1047 19.31 51.14 -6.27
N CYS A 1048 20.21 50.95 -7.25
CA CYS A 1048 21.09 49.80 -7.32
C CYS A 1048 22.35 50.05 -6.48
N LEU A 1049 22.96 48.96 -6.00
CA LEU A 1049 24.30 48.97 -5.41
C LEU A 1049 25.31 49.60 -6.39
N GLN A 1050 26.19 50.47 -5.89
CA GLN A 1050 27.15 51.22 -6.71
C GLN A 1050 28.59 50.77 -6.42
N ALA A 1051 29.31 50.32 -7.45
CA ALA A 1051 30.70 49.87 -7.32
C ALA A 1051 31.60 50.38 -8.46
N TYR A 1052 32.90 50.18 -8.33
CA TYR A 1052 33.84 50.32 -9.44
C TYR A 1052 34.96 49.29 -9.38
N ALA A 1053 35.38 48.79 -10.54
CA ALA A 1053 36.50 47.86 -10.66
C ALA A 1053 37.77 48.60 -11.08
N ARG A 1054 38.87 48.35 -10.37
CA ARG A 1054 40.18 48.97 -10.62
C ARG A 1054 41.28 47.91 -10.62
N LYS A 1055 42.23 48.04 -11.53
CA LYS A 1055 43.51 47.35 -11.50
C LYS A 1055 44.50 48.18 -10.70
N ASP A 1056 44.89 47.70 -9.54
CA ASP A 1056 45.79 48.40 -8.63
C ASP A 1056 47.23 48.40 -9.13
N ALA A 1057 48.08 49.18 -8.45
CA ALA A 1057 49.50 49.31 -8.79
C ALA A 1057 50.29 47.99 -8.68
N ASP A 1058 49.78 47.02 -7.92
CA ASP A 1058 50.32 45.66 -7.83
C ASP A 1058 49.89 44.76 -9.00
N GLY A 1059 49.18 45.32 -9.98
CA GLY A 1059 48.75 44.62 -11.18
C GLY A 1059 47.51 43.77 -10.99
N LYS A 1060 46.79 43.90 -9.86
CA LYS A 1060 45.65 43.06 -9.51
C LYS A 1060 44.33 43.79 -9.61
N TRP A 1061 43.30 43.12 -10.09
CA TRP A 1061 41.95 43.69 -10.11
C TRP A 1061 41.30 43.57 -8.73
N ARG A 1062 40.65 44.66 -8.33
CA ARG A 1062 39.84 44.77 -7.11
C ARG A 1062 38.53 45.49 -7.40
N LEU A 1063 37.52 45.11 -6.65
CA LEU A 1063 36.21 45.77 -6.66
C LEU A 1063 36.09 46.65 -5.41
N TYR A 1064 35.61 47.87 -5.61
CA TYR A 1064 35.46 48.88 -4.58
C TYR A 1064 34.04 49.42 -4.58
N ASP A 1065 33.54 49.79 -3.41
CA ASP A 1065 32.29 50.54 -3.27
C ASP A 1065 32.45 51.96 -3.83
N ASP A 1066 31.48 52.44 -4.62
CA ASP A 1066 31.47 53.83 -5.09
C ASP A 1066 30.65 54.71 -4.14
N LEU A 1067 31.29 55.24 -3.10
CA LEU A 1067 30.66 56.04 -2.04
C LEU A 1067 30.53 57.54 -2.37
N ARG A 1068 30.72 57.94 -3.63
CA ARG A 1068 30.59 59.36 -4.02
C ARG A 1068 29.12 59.78 -4.01
N ALA A 1069 28.82 60.92 -3.41
CA ALA A 1069 27.45 61.45 -3.34
C ALA A 1069 26.78 61.47 -4.74
N PRO A 1070 25.53 60.98 -4.87
CA PRO A 1070 24.57 60.67 -3.80
C PRO A 1070 24.60 59.23 -3.27
N ASN A 1071 25.63 58.44 -3.58
CA ASN A 1071 25.67 57.02 -3.27
C ASN A 1071 25.86 56.75 -1.77
N THR A 1072 25.23 55.68 -1.28
CA THR A 1072 25.40 55.16 0.09
C THR A 1072 26.21 53.86 0.08
N ALA A 1073 26.74 53.47 1.24
CA ALA A 1073 27.39 52.17 1.40
C ALA A 1073 26.42 51.03 1.02
N PRO A 1074 26.90 49.98 0.33
CA PRO A 1074 26.08 48.82 -0.02
C PRO A 1074 25.44 48.17 1.21
N THR A 1075 24.14 47.89 1.11
CA THR A 1075 23.41 47.10 2.11
C THR A 1075 23.30 45.63 1.71
N TYR A 1076 23.51 45.34 0.43
CA TYR A 1076 23.27 44.06 -0.24
C TYR A 1076 21.80 43.60 -0.22
N THR A 1077 20.88 44.49 0.17
CA THR A 1077 19.42 44.28 0.06
C THR A 1077 18.84 44.91 -1.20
N GLU A 1078 19.68 45.57 -2.00
CA GLU A 1078 19.29 46.20 -3.25
C GLU A 1078 18.81 45.13 -4.27
N LYS A 1079 17.83 45.50 -5.11
CA LYS A 1079 17.28 44.61 -6.14
C LYS A 1079 18.13 44.55 -7.41
N CYS A 1080 19.22 45.30 -7.45
CA CYS A 1080 20.15 45.37 -8.57
C CYS A 1080 21.48 45.98 -8.11
N ALA A 1081 22.49 45.83 -8.94
CA ALA A 1081 23.78 46.50 -8.81
C ALA A 1081 24.20 47.10 -10.15
N ARG A 1082 25.07 48.10 -10.09
CA ARG A 1082 25.80 48.63 -11.26
C ARG A 1082 27.23 49.02 -10.88
N ALA A 1083 28.18 48.81 -11.79
CA ALA A 1083 29.58 49.10 -11.56
C ALA A 1083 30.22 49.92 -12.68
N THR A 1084 31.13 50.83 -12.32
CA THR A 1084 32.04 51.46 -13.29
C THR A 1084 33.21 50.50 -13.55
N MET A 1085 33.46 50.14 -14.82
CA MET A 1085 34.64 49.34 -15.19
C MET A 1085 35.17 49.67 -16.58
N ALA A 1086 36.34 49.14 -16.94
CA ALA A 1086 36.88 49.31 -18.28
C ALA A 1086 35.98 48.65 -19.34
N GLY A 1087 35.77 49.31 -20.47
CA GLY A 1087 34.95 48.80 -21.58
C GLY A 1087 35.39 47.43 -22.07
N ALA A 1088 36.70 47.16 -22.13
CA ALA A 1088 37.22 45.85 -22.47
C ALA A 1088 36.81 44.73 -21.49
N GLN A 1089 36.59 45.02 -20.20
CA GLN A 1089 36.09 44.04 -19.23
C GLN A 1089 34.61 43.74 -19.49
N ASN A 1090 33.81 44.80 -19.67
CA ASN A 1090 32.38 44.73 -19.94
C ASN A 1090 32.09 44.01 -21.28
N GLU A 1091 32.78 44.39 -22.36
CA GLU A 1091 32.61 43.82 -23.70
C GLU A 1091 32.99 42.34 -23.77
N ARG A 1092 34.07 41.93 -23.08
CA ARG A 1092 34.47 40.52 -23.01
C ARG A 1092 33.46 39.69 -22.25
N ALA A 1093 32.95 40.17 -21.11
CA ALA A 1093 31.89 39.51 -20.36
C ALA A 1093 30.61 39.36 -21.18
N GLY A 1094 30.15 40.44 -21.82
CA GLY A 1094 28.95 40.43 -22.68
C GLY A 1094 29.09 39.53 -23.91
N SER A 1095 30.25 39.53 -24.58
CA SER A 1095 30.53 38.65 -25.72
C SER A 1095 30.50 37.17 -25.30
N ARG A 1096 31.09 36.82 -24.16
CA ARG A 1096 31.05 35.45 -23.61
C ARG A 1096 29.62 35.03 -23.22
N LEU A 1097 28.82 35.93 -22.65
CA LEU A 1097 27.40 35.66 -22.35
C LEU A 1097 26.59 35.39 -23.63
N SER A 1098 26.82 36.17 -24.69
CA SER A 1098 26.21 35.93 -26.00
C SER A 1098 26.63 34.58 -26.62
N GLY A 1099 27.92 34.25 -26.52
CA GLY A 1099 28.47 32.95 -26.93
C GLY A 1099 27.87 31.78 -26.13
N PHE A 1100 27.67 31.95 -24.83
CA PHE A 1100 27.03 30.98 -23.94
C PHE A 1100 25.58 30.70 -24.37
N TYR A 1101 24.76 31.74 -24.56
CA TYR A 1101 23.39 31.58 -25.04
C TYR A 1101 23.33 30.82 -26.38
N THR A 1102 24.30 31.07 -27.26
CA THR A 1102 24.40 30.38 -28.54
C THR A 1102 24.80 28.92 -28.40
N LYS A 1103 25.82 28.64 -27.58
CA LYS A 1103 26.35 27.28 -27.36
C LYS A 1103 25.34 26.39 -26.64
N GLN A 1104 24.66 26.92 -25.64
CA GLN A 1104 23.64 26.21 -24.85
C GLN A 1104 22.25 26.23 -25.51
N ARG A 1105 22.09 26.87 -26.68
CA ARG A 1105 20.82 27.06 -27.39
C ARG A 1105 19.69 27.56 -26.50
N MET A 1106 20.00 28.55 -25.66
CA MET A 1106 19.06 29.14 -24.72
C MET A 1106 17.95 29.89 -25.47
N LEU A 1107 16.68 29.71 -25.13
CA LEU A 1107 15.54 30.48 -25.65
C LEU A 1107 15.10 31.52 -24.62
N ASP A 1108 14.09 32.33 -24.97
CA ASP A 1108 13.49 33.27 -24.01
C ASP A 1108 12.99 32.49 -22.78
N ASN A 1109 13.23 33.05 -21.60
CA ASN A 1109 12.87 32.45 -20.32
C ASN A 1109 13.58 31.13 -19.97
N ASP A 1110 14.60 30.70 -20.74
CA ASP A 1110 15.44 29.58 -20.31
C ASP A 1110 16.31 29.99 -19.10
N ALA A 1111 16.34 29.13 -18.09
CA ALA A 1111 17.06 29.33 -16.84
C ALA A 1111 18.56 29.05 -16.99
N TYR A 1112 19.42 29.82 -16.33
CA TYR A 1112 20.85 29.58 -16.21
C TYR A 1112 21.43 30.11 -14.89
N PHE A 1113 22.52 29.50 -14.44
CA PHE A 1113 23.29 29.97 -13.29
C PHE A 1113 24.56 30.68 -13.74
N ILE A 1114 25.20 31.42 -12.84
CA ILE A 1114 26.50 32.05 -13.07
C ILE A 1114 27.54 31.38 -12.16
N ASP A 1115 28.65 30.99 -12.76
CA ASP A 1115 29.83 30.61 -12.00
C ASP A 1115 31.10 31.32 -12.46
N VAL A 1116 32.02 31.51 -11.52
CA VAL A 1116 33.27 32.24 -11.72
C VAL A 1116 34.41 31.37 -11.20
N PRO A 1117 34.75 30.29 -11.94
CA PRO A 1117 35.74 29.32 -11.48
C PRO A 1117 37.15 29.93 -11.41
N GLY A 1118 37.90 29.50 -10.40
CA GLY A 1118 39.29 29.92 -10.15
C GLY A 1118 39.44 31.20 -9.32
N LEU A 1119 38.36 31.91 -9.00
CA LEU A 1119 38.37 32.95 -7.97
C LEU A 1119 37.96 32.32 -6.63
N VAL A 1120 38.96 31.94 -5.84
CA VAL A 1120 38.74 31.50 -4.46
C VAL A 1120 38.71 32.76 -3.61
N ARG A 1121 37.60 33.01 -2.91
CA ARG A 1121 37.61 34.03 -1.86
C ARG A 1121 38.62 33.57 -0.81
N PRO A 1122 39.51 34.45 -0.32
CA PRO A 1122 40.21 34.22 0.93
C PRO A 1122 39.22 33.73 2.00
#